data_AF-A0A951WYA6-F1
#
_entry.id   AF-A0A951WYA6-F1
#
_cell.length_a   1.000
_cell.length_b   1.000
_cell.length_c   1.000
_cell.angle_alpha   90.00
_cell.angle_beta   90.00
_cell.angle_gamma   90.00
#
_symmetry.space_group_name_H-M   'P 1'
#
loop_
_entity.id
_entity.type
_entity.pdbx_description
1 polymer ?
#
loop_
_entity_poly.entity_id
_entity_poly.type
_entity_poly.pdbx_seq_one_letter_code
_entity_poly.pdbx_strand_id
1 'polypeptide(L)'
;MKIDEQASNTIRYPGLPTTTDGSGAISWVETHITQAACAYPITSSTVMGANYAQAVANGQKNLWGDTLMFMEPESEHSSASAAEGFAVAGGRVTNFTSGQGLILMKEVLYVISGKRLPVVFHIGARALTSHSLNVHAGHDDIMGVADTGWGIVMARDAQGAADLALICRRAAEDSETPFLNVQDGFLTTHTIENVLLPEPELMKEFIGDPKEKLRNLMDPTQPLMSGVVQNQDSYMKGKIAQRYFYDRVKPVLQHAMDEYYDFTGRRYNMVEPYRMDDAEYAIVCMGSMAETAAVTCDYLREHTGVKVGVLHVTVFRPFPGPELVDALKHLRAVTVLERMDNPMGQSNPLTAEIKAAFADALIDTPGYPRVHRMPVIYSGSAGLGSRDVRPGDFIALVKNMVEGRQRYFVLGIKHELALESTFDPDVRPKSAFSMRGHSVGGYGSVTTNKVIATIVGDLFDLYVQAYPKYGSEKKGLPTTYYLTAATEPIRTHCELNFVEFVPLNDVNAFNLGNPLKGLQPGGVTFVQSRHQNPSDVWANIPEYARRIIRRNKIRVLYLDAAAIAREVASAPDLQVRMQGIVLLGVFLRATPFLKERAISEEELMAGVEKSLRKYFGKRGEQVVQDNLTAVRRGYFEVLEIPRSVIEQEEAITVETQGMLVRDVMHSGVVACHTDTPLDKLVKAMADQGIGAVVVVDKNGYLEGLVSSTDLVKAEASSREFKTLPNILPEHIMTRQVITTTPGEPLSDAVNKLIENRIHRLVVVQPENGHQRPVGILSVTDLAQLPIRS
;
A
#
# COMPACT_ATOMS: atom_id res chain seq x y z
N MET A 1 18.44 5.13 -1.08
CA MET A 1 19.84 4.98 -0.65
C MET A 1 20.68 5.86 -1.59
N LYS A 2 21.28 6.93 -1.08
CA LYS A 2 22.31 7.69 -1.81
C LYS A 2 23.61 7.22 -1.21
N ILE A 3 24.49 6.67 -2.04
CA ILE A 3 25.81 6.24 -1.59
C ILE A 3 26.56 7.53 -1.22
N ASP A 4 27.11 7.58 -0.01
CA ASP A 4 27.95 8.69 0.45
C ASP A 4 29.08 8.93 -0.56
N GLU A 5 29.33 10.18 -0.95
CA GLU A 5 30.33 10.52 -1.97
C GLU A 5 31.74 10.02 -1.60
N GLN A 6 32.03 9.84 -0.30
CA GLN A 6 33.30 9.26 0.17
C GLN A 6 33.36 7.73 0.04
N ALA A 7 32.22 7.02 0.07
CA ALA A 7 32.15 5.56 -0.15
C ALA A 7 32.10 5.19 -1.64
N SER A 8 31.64 6.12 -2.49
CA SER A 8 31.51 5.99 -3.95
C SER A 8 32.81 5.53 -4.65
N ASN A 9 33.99 5.95 -4.18
CA ASN A 9 35.27 5.59 -4.80
C ASN A 9 35.68 4.11 -4.66
N THR A 10 34.88 3.26 -4.00
CA THR A 10 35.18 1.83 -3.80
C THR A 10 34.14 0.86 -4.36
N ILE A 11 32.95 1.32 -4.75
CA ILE A 11 31.87 0.47 -5.26
C ILE A 11 31.92 0.43 -6.78
N ARG A 12 32.00 -0.77 -7.36
CA ARG A 12 32.20 -0.94 -8.80
C ARG A 12 30.95 -0.63 -9.62
N TYR A 13 29.78 -0.99 -9.11
CA TYR A 13 28.49 -0.81 -9.77
C TYR A 13 27.48 -0.16 -8.82
N PRO A 14 27.54 1.17 -8.64
CA PRO A 14 26.66 1.88 -7.72
C PRO A 14 25.18 1.84 -8.12
N GLY A 15 24.88 1.54 -9.39
CA GLY A 15 23.55 1.51 -9.98
C GLY A 15 23.17 2.83 -10.66
N LEU A 16 22.27 2.75 -11.65
CA LEU A 16 21.78 3.88 -12.44
C LEU A 16 20.61 4.57 -11.72
N PRO A 17 20.75 5.83 -11.27
CA PRO A 17 19.68 6.54 -10.60
C PRO A 17 18.48 6.75 -11.53
N THR A 18 17.31 6.32 -11.08
CA THR A 18 16.05 6.51 -11.81
C THR A 18 14.87 6.58 -10.85
N THR A 19 13.72 6.99 -11.38
CA THR A 19 12.44 6.96 -10.69
C THR A 19 11.51 6.00 -11.41
N THR A 20 11.22 4.83 -10.82
CA THR A 20 10.38 3.80 -11.43
C THR A 20 9.65 2.98 -10.38
N ASP A 21 8.61 2.26 -10.80
CA ASP A 21 7.93 1.24 -10.01
C ASP A 21 8.64 -0.13 -10.11
N GLY A 22 8.28 -1.06 -9.22
CA GLY A 22 8.88 -2.40 -9.19
C GLY A 22 8.65 -3.21 -10.47
N SER A 23 7.52 -3.00 -11.17
CA SER A 23 7.29 -3.64 -12.48
C SER A 23 8.26 -3.15 -13.55
N GLY A 24 8.48 -1.83 -13.61
CA GLY A 24 9.45 -1.21 -14.51
C GLY A 24 10.88 -1.65 -14.19
N ALA A 25 11.21 -1.78 -12.92
CA ALA A 25 12.55 -2.19 -12.47
C ALA A 25 12.86 -3.66 -12.85
N ILE A 26 11.90 -4.58 -12.70
CA ILE A 26 12.04 -5.96 -13.19
C ILE A 26 12.12 -6.00 -14.72
N SER A 27 11.28 -5.22 -15.41
CA SER A 27 11.29 -5.16 -16.88
C SER A 27 12.64 -4.70 -17.41
N TRP A 28 13.29 -3.74 -16.72
CA TRP A 28 14.65 -3.31 -17.02
C TRP A 28 15.61 -4.49 -16.99
N VAL A 29 15.66 -5.25 -15.89
CA VAL A 29 16.56 -6.40 -15.77
C VAL A 29 16.29 -7.42 -16.88
N GLU A 30 15.05 -7.88 -16.99
CA GLU A 30 14.70 -9.02 -17.83
C GLU A 30 14.88 -8.74 -19.33
N THR A 31 14.52 -7.55 -19.80
CA THR A 31 14.75 -7.17 -21.22
C THR A 31 16.22 -7.07 -21.60
N HIS A 32 17.13 -6.97 -20.63
CA HIS A 32 18.58 -6.99 -20.88
C HIS A 32 19.16 -8.39 -20.79
N ILE A 33 18.62 -9.27 -19.93
CA ILE A 33 19.27 -10.55 -19.62
C ILE A 33 18.60 -11.79 -20.22
N THR A 34 17.35 -11.73 -20.70
CA THR A 34 16.67 -12.92 -21.23
C THR A 34 16.62 -12.96 -22.76
N GLN A 35 16.21 -14.10 -23.29
CA GLN A 35 15.96 -14.29 -24.73
C GLN A 35 14.46 -14.27 -25.04
N ALA A 36 13.63 -14.75 -24.10
CA ALA A 36 12.18 -14.75 -24.26
C ALA A 36 11.43 -14.45 -22.97
N ALA A 37 10.20 -13.95 -23.13
CA ALA A 37 9.18 -13.96 -22.09
C ALA A 37 7.91 -14.65 -22.61
N CYS A 38 7.40 -15.61 -21.84
CA CYS A 38 6.10 -16.22 -22.09
C CYS A 38 5.16 -15.74 -20.98
N ALA A 39 4.11 -14.98 -21.29
CA ALA A 39 3.27 -14.39 -20.26
C ALA A 39 1.82 -14.28 -20.71
N TYR A 40 0.90 -14.26 -19.74
CA TYR A 40 -0.52 -14.00 -19.98
C TYR A 40 -0.96 -12.83 -19.09
N PRO A 41 -1.80 -11.92 -19.58
CA PRO A 41 -2.10 -10.69 -18.85
C PRO A 41 -2.97 -10.95 -17.62
N ILE A 42 -2.40 -10.72 -16.43
CA ILE A 42 -3.14 -10.67 -15.16
C ILE A 42 -2.66 -9.52 -14.29
N THR A 43 -3.60 -8.74 -13.73
CA THR A 43 -3.26 -7.69 -12.76
C THR A 43 -2.72 -8.35 -11.49
N SER A 44 -1.61 -7.91 -10.89
CA SER A 44 -0.85 -6.67 -11.12
C SER A 44 0.46 -6.85 -11.91
N SER A 45 0.71 -8.01 -12.51
CA SER A 45 1.93 -8.30 -13.30
C SER A 45 1.88 -7.83 -14.75
N THR A 46 0.70 -7.45 -15.28
CA THR A 46 0.51 -7.06 -16.69
C THR A 46 1.52 -6.02 -17.19
N VAL A 47 1.91 -5.06 -16.33
CA VAL A 47 2.88 -4.00 -16.71
C VAL A 47 4.23 -4.59 -17.09
N MET A 48 4.69 -5.64 -16.40
CA MET A 48 5.96 -6.30 -16.72
C MET A 48 5.92 -6.95 -18.12
N GLY A 49 4.85 -7.69 -18.42
CA GLY A 49 4.64 -8.30 -19.73
C GLY A 49 4.52 -7.26 -20.85
N ALA A 50 3.74 -6.19 -20.62
CA ALA A 50 3.57 -5.11 -21.60
C ALA A 50 4.88 -4.38 -21.90
N ASN A 51 5.70 -4.09 -20.88
CA ASN A 51 7.01 -3.48 -21.07
C ASN A 51 7.96 -4.38 -21.87
N TYR A 52 7.97 -5.69 -21.59
CA TYR A 52 8.79 -6.65 -22.34
C TYR A 52 8.32 -6.76 -23.79
N ALA A 53 7.00 -6.88 -24.04
CA ALA A 53 6.42 -6.90 -25.38
C ALA A 53 6.76 -5.61 -26.16
N GLN A 54 6.78 -4.45 -25.49
CA GLN A 54 7.20 -3.19 -26.09
C GLN A 54 8.70 -3.18 -26.46
N ALA A 55 9.57 -3.78 -25.63
CA ALA A 55 10.99 -3.94 -25.95
C ALA A 55 11.19 -4.80 -27.21
N VAL A 56 10.44 -5.91 -27.32
CA VAL A 56 10.41 -6.76 -28.53
C VAL A 56 9.94 -5.97 -29.75
N ALA A 57 8.83 -5.23 -29.65
CA ALA A 57 8.30 -4.42 -30.74
C ALA A 57 9.27 -3.32 -31.20
N ASN A 58 10.12 -2.81 -30.30
CA ASN A 58 11.16 -1.83 -30.61
C ASN A 58 12.43 -2.46 -31.21
N GLY A 59 12.47 -3.78 -31.42
CA GLY A 59 13.65 -4.48 -31.94
C GLY A 59 14.82 -4.53 -30.96
N GLN A 60 14.55 -4.42 -29.65
CA GLN A 60 15.59 -4.51 -28.63
C GLN A 60 16.28 -5.88 -28.68
N LYS A 61 17.58 -5.87 -28.44
CA LYS A 61 18.41 -7.07 -28.25
C LYS A 61 18.85 -7.14 -26.80
N ASN A 62 19.07 -8.36 -26.31
CA ASN A 62 19.66 -8.57 -24.99
C ASN A 62 21.16 -8.23 -25.00
N LEU A 63 21.80 -8.35 -23.84
CA LEU A 63 23.21 -8.00 -23.64
C LEU A 63 24.20 -8.82 -24.49
N TRP A 64 23.79 -9.99 -25.00
CA TRP A 64 24.58 -10.87 -25.87
C TRP A 64 24.18 -10.78 -27.35
N GLY A 65 23.31 -9.82 -27.70
CA GLY A 65 22.94 -9.55 -29.09
C GLY A 65 21.84 -10.45 -29.65
N ASP A 66 21.21 -11.29 -28.82
CA ASP A 66 20.05 -12.08 -29.22
C ASP A 66 18.82 -11.18 -29.33
N THR A 67 17.99 -11.41 -30.35
CA THR A 67 16.70 -10.73 -30.51
C THR A 67 15.72 -11.26 -29.48
N LEU A 68 15.04 -10.35 -28.76
CA LEU A 68 14.04 -10.73 -27.76
C LEU A 68 12.78 -11.32 -28.42
N MET A 69 12.15 -12.30 -27.77
CA MET A 69 10.86 -12.87 -28.15
C MET A 69 9.82 -12.69 -27.03
N PHE A 70 8.57 -12.41 -27.39
CA PHE A 70 7.44 -12.40 -26.46
C PHE A 70 6.35 -13.33 -26.98
N MET A 71 5.81 -14.19 -26.12
CA MET A 71 4.73 -15.12 -26.45
C MET A 71 3.56 -14.96 -25.48
N GLU A 72 2.38 -14.66 -26.02
CA GLU A 72 1.11 -14.59 -25.29
C GLU A 72 0.23 -15.78 -25.71
N PRO A 73 0.17 -16.86 -24.92
CA PRO A 73 -0.73 -17.99 -25.18
C PRO A 73 -2.14 -17.71 -24.64
N GLU A 74 -2.99 -18.73 -24.56
CA GLU A 74 -4.40 -18.59 -24.17
C GLU A 74 -4.64 -18.58 -22.66
N SER A 75 -3.65 -18.94 -21.83
CA SER A 75 -3.76 -18.97 -20.37
C SER A 75 -2.39 -18.93 -19.67
N GLU A 76 -2.37 -18.71 -18.35
CA GLU A 76 -1.18 -18.83 -17.51
C GLU A 76 -0.61 -20.24 -17.45
N HIS A 77 -1.45 -21.28 -17.49
CA HIS A 77 -0.98 -22.66 -17.58
C HIS A 77 -0.10 -22.83 -18.83
N SER A 78 -0.62 -22.42 -19.98
CA SER A 78 0.08 -22.52 -21.26
C SER A 78 1.28 -21.57 -21.36
N SER A 79 1.26 -20.43 -20.67
CA SER A 79 2.43 -19.55 -20.59
C SER A 79 3.57 -20.16 -19.77
N ALA A 80 3.26 -20.86 -18.68
CA ALA A 80 4.26 -21.65 -17.97
C ALA A 80 4.77 -22.83 -18.82
N SER A 81 3.90 -23.54 -19.55
CA SER A 81 4.32 -24.63 -20.44
C SER A 81 5.18 -24.15 -21.60
N ALA A 82 4.89 -22.97 -22.15
CA ALA A 82 5.72 -22.35 -23.19
C ALA A 82 7.10 -21.97 -22.64
N ALA A 83 7.16 -21.38 -21.44
CA ALA A 83 8.42 -21.10 -20.76
C ALA A 83 9.20 -22.38 -20.46
N GLU A 84 8.53 -23.45 -20.01
CA GLU A 84 9.13 -24.77 -19.85
C GLU A 84 9.77 -25.24 -21.17
N GLY A 85 9.02 -25.26 -22.27
CA GLY A 85 9.53 -25.68 -23.57
C GLY A 85 10.76 -24.89 -24.04
N PHE A 86 10.73 -23.57 -23.84
CA PHE A 86 11.87 -22.69 -24.17
C PHE A 86 13.10 -23.01 -23.32
N ALA A 87 12.91 -23.23 -22.01
CA ALA A 87 13.99 -23.54 -21.08
C ALA A 87 14.59 -24.94 -21.34
N VAL A 88 13.77 -25.95 -21.64
CA VAL A 88 14.25 -27.30 -22.00
C VAL A 88 15.12 -27.25 -23.27
N ALA A 89 14.85 -26.31 -24.19
CA ALA A 89 15.69 -26.06 -25.37
C ALA A 89 16.97 -25.24 -25.08
N GLY A 90 17.31 -25.01 -23.81
CA GLY A 90 18.54 -24.32 -23.38
C GLY A 90 18.45 -22.80 -23.40
N GLY A 91 17.25 -22.23 -23.57
CA GLY A 91 17.06 -20.79 -23.63
C GLY A 91 16.78 -20.15 -22.27
N ARG A 92 17.25 -18.92 -22.06
CA ARG A 92 16.93 -18.13 -20.86
C ARG A 92 15.59 -17.42 -21.05
N VAL A 93 14.60 -17.83 -20.27
CA VAL A 93 13.22 -17.34 -20.34
C VAL A 93 12.71 -16.82 -19.01
N THR A 94 11.69 -15.95 -19.09
CA THR A 94 10.99 -15.38 -17.95
C THR A 94 9.47 -15.44 -18.11
N ASN A 95 8.76 -15.24 -17.02
CA ASN A 95 7.30 -15.16 -16.98
C ASN A 95 6.86 -14.12 -15.93
N PHE A 96 5.71 -13.50 -16.16
CA PHE A 96 5.12 -12.49 -15.30
C PHE A 96 3.68 -12.91 -14.95
N THR A 97 3.41 -13.19 -13.67
CA THR A 97 2.06 -13.62 -13.25
C THR A 97 1.69 -13.09 -11.86
N SER A 98 0.44 -13.35 -11.43
CA SER A 98 -0.12 -12.89 -10.15
C SER A 98 -1.36 -13.73 -9.81
N GLY A 99 -1.68 -13.91 -8.54
CA GLY A 99 -2.98 -14.39 -8.08
C GLY A 99 -3.39 -15.72 -8.72
N GLN A 100 -4.57 -15.74 -9.34
CA GLN A 100 -5.13 -16.94 -10.00
C GLN A 100 -4.21 -17.52 -11.06
N GLY A 101 -3.50 -16.65 -11.77
CA GLY A 101 -2.58 -17.07 -12.81
C GLY A 101 -1.49 -17.98 -12.27
N LEU A 102 -0.93 -17.64 -11.11
CA LEU A 102 0.09 -18.47 -10.46
C LEU A 102 -0.46 -19.84 -10.01
N ILE A 103 -1.69 -19.86 -9.47
CA ILE A 103 -2.35 -21.12 -9.08
C ILE A 103 -2.63 -21.99 -10.31
N LEU A 104 -3.03 -21.39 -11.43
CA LEU A 104 -3.25 -22.08 -12.68
C LEU A 104 -1.96 -22.69 -13.26
N MET A 105 -0.79 -22.14 -12.91
CA MET A 105 0.52 -22.71 -13.26
C MET A 105 0.96 -23.88 -12.38
N LYS A 106 0.29 -24.15 -11.23
CA LYS A 106 0.84 -25.01 -10.16
C LYS A 106 1.29 -26.40 -10.64
N GLU A 107 0.55 -27.03 -11.54
CA GLU A 107 0.95 -28.29 -12.16
C GLU A 107 2.28 -28.17 -12.91
N VAL A 108 2.39 -27.18 -13.79
CA VAL A 108 3.57 -26.94 -14.61
C VAL A 108 4.79 -26.55 -13.75
N LEU A 109 4.58 -25.85 -12.63
CA LEU A 109 5.67 -25.51 -11.70
C LEU A 109 6.37 -26.78 -11.16
N TYR A 110 5.63 -27.86 -10.86
CA TYR A 110 6.23 -29.14 -10.48
C TYR A 110 7.04 -29.78 -11.61
N VAL A 111 6.63 -29.58 -12.86
CA VAL A 111 7.33 -30.11 -14.03
C VAL A 111 8.64 -29.35 -14.27
N ILE A 112 8.59 -28.01 -14.26
CA ILE A 112 9.76 -27.14 -14.43
C ILE A 112 10.81 -27.44 -13.35
N SER A 113 10.38 -27.49 -12.08
CA SER A 113 11.30 -27.86 -11.01
C SER A 113 11.77 -29.29 -11.21
N GLY A 114 10.88 -30.26 -11.45
CA GLY A 114 11.26 -31.67 -11.69
C GLY A 114 12.32 -31.86 -12.77
N LYS A 115 12.28 -31.07 -13.85
CA LYS A 115 13.23 -31.08 -14.97
C LYS A 115 14.52 -30.28 -14.72
N ARG A 116 14.67 -29.66 -13.54
CA ARG A 116 15.85 -28.85 -13.15
C ARG A 116 16.10 -27.66 -14.08
N LEU A 117 15.03 -26.99 -14.48
CA LEU A 117 15.10 -25.84 -15.37
C LEU A 117 15.30 -24.56 -14.54
N PRO A 118 16.41 -23.82 -14.70
CA PRO A 118 16.74 -22.65 -13.88
C PRO A 118 16.02 -21.38 -14.36
N VAL A 119 14.69 -21.44 -14.46
CA VAL A 119 13.87 -20.28 -14.85
C VAL A 119 13.58 -19.39 -13.63
N VAL A 120 13.34 -18.10 -13.88
CA VAL A 120 12.86 -17.15 -12.87
C VAL A 120 11.54 -16.58 -13.33
N PHE A 121 10.51 -16.69 -12.49
CA PHE A 121 9.21 -16.07 -12.70
C PHE A 121 9.03 -14.91 -11.72
N HIS A 122 8.46 -13.80 -12.19
CA HIS A 122 8.24 -12.61 -11.39
C HIS A 122 6.79 -12.47 -11.00
N ILE A 123 6.54 -12.37 -9.70
CA ILE A 123 5.20 -12.41 -9.14
C ILE A 123 4.84 -11.06 -8.52
N GLY A 124 3.74 -10.48 -9.00
CA GLY A 124 3.04 -9.42 -8.27
C GLY A 124 2.05 -10.06 -7.30
N ALA A 125 2.50 -10.44 -6.11
CA ALA A 125 1.73 -11.21 -5.13
C ALA A 125 0.35 -10.58 -4.90
N ARG A 126 -0.70 -11.37 -5.11
CA ARG A 126 -2.08 -10.93 -5.19
C ARG A 126 -2.99 -11.88 -4.43
N ALA A 127 -3.96 -11.30 -3.73
CA ALA A 127 -4.97 -12.05 -3.00
C ALA A 127 -5.75 -12.98 -3.95
N LEU A 128 -5.95 -14.23 -3.51
CA LEU A 128 -6.78 -15.19 -4.23
C LEU A 128 -8.26 -14.86 -4.04
N THR A 129 -9.00 -14.91 -5.14
CA THR A 129 -10.46 -14.96 -5.18
C THR A 129 -10.94 -16.12 -4.32
N SER A 130 -11.59 -15.78 -3.21
CA SER A 130 -12.23 -16.72 -2.29
C SER A 130 -13.72 -16.42 -2.24
N HIS A 131 -14.18 -15.72 -1.21
CA HIS A 131 -15.55 -15.21 -1.09
C HIS A 131 -15.86 -14.10 -2.11
N SER A 132 -14.83 -13.40 -2.62
CA SER A 132 -14.93 -12.37 -3.64
C SER A 132 -13.60 -12.21 -4.39
N LEU A 133 -13.64 -11.60 -5.58
CA LEU A 133 -12.47 -11.24 -6.37
C LEU A 133 -11.77 -10.03 -5.75
N ASN A 134 -10.46 -10.13 -5.58
CA ASN A 134 -9.61 -8.98 -5.26
C ASN A 134 -8.41 -8.94 -6.21
N VAL A 135 -8.10 -7.76 -6.75
CA VAL A 135 -6.95 -7.56 -7.66
C VAL A 135 -5.67 -7.19 -6.94
N HIS A 136 -5.78 -6.83 -5.66
CA HIS A 136 -4.75 -6.22 -4.85
C HIS A 136 -3.91 -7.23 -4.06
N ALA A 137 -2.91 -6.74 -3.32
CA ALA A 137 -1.91 -7.58 -2.66
C ALA A 137 -2.52 -8.61 -1.70
N GLY A 138 -1.96 -9.81 -1.75
CA GLY A 138 -2.15 -10.90 -0.81
C GLY A 138 -1.02 -11.90 -1.03
N HIS A 139 -0.66 -12.68 -0.02
CA HIS A 139 0.39 -13.71 -0.13
C HIS A 139 -0.19 -15.12 -0.31
N ASP A 140 -1.52 -15.23 -0.41
CA ASP A 140 -2.23 -16.51 -0.58
C ASP A 140 -1.81 -17.25 -1.86
N ASP A 141 -1.51 -16.51 -2.94
CA ASP A 141 -1.07 -17.08 -4.21
C ASP A 141 0.31 -17.74 -4.10
N ILE A 142 1.26 -17.04 -3.47
CA ILE A 142 2.60 -17.56 -3.18
C ILE A 142 2.53 -18.80 -2.28
N MET A 143 1.76 -18.70 -1.19
CA MET A 143 1.61 -19.83 -0.26
C MET A 143 0.86 -21.00 -0.90
N GLY A 144 0.01 -20.74 -1.89
CA GLY A 144 -0.66 -21.75 -2.70
C GLY A 144 0.29 -22.60 -3.55
N VAL A 145 1.52 -22.13 -3.82
CA VAL A 145 2.53 -22.86 -4.63
C VAL A 145 3.85 -23.11 -3.90
N ALA A 146 3.92 -22.85 -2.58
CA ALA A 146 5.14 -23.00 -1.79
C ALA A 146 5.71 -24.44 -1.69
N ASP A 147 4.92 -25.42 -2.10
CA ASP A 147 5.23 -26.86 -2.12
C ASP A 147 5.80 -27.36 -3.47
N THR A 148 5.87 -26.50 -4.50
CA THR A 148 6.25 -26.88 -5.87
C THR A 148 7.76 -27.10 -6.08
N GLY A 149 8.57 -26.88 -5.03
CA GLY A 149 10.02 -27.06 -5.08
C GLY A 149 10.76 -25.96 -5.85
N TRP A 150 10.31 -24.71 -5.66
CA TRP A 150 10.93 -23.49 -6.18
C TRP A 150 11.57 -22.68 -5.04
N GLY A 151 12.62 -21.92 -5.36
CA GLY A 151 13.08 -20.83 -4.49
C GLY A 151 12.02 -19.71 -4.47
N ILE A 152 11.80 -19.08 -3.32
CA ILE A 152 10.81 -18.01 -3.15
C ILE A 152 11.45 -16.89 -2.35
N VAL A 153 11.64 -15.75 -3.01
CA VAL A 153 12.33 -14.58 -2.46
C VAL A 153 11.41 -13.37 -2.55
N MET A 154 11.26 -12.65 -1.45
CA MET A 154 10.30 -11.58 -1.21
C MET A 154 11.01 -10.22 -1.20
N ALA A 155 10.72 -9.37 -2.18
CA ALA A 155 11.12 -7.97 -2.19
C ALA A 155 10.22 -7.13 -1.28
N ARG A 156 10.82 -6.21 -0.51
CA ARG A 156 10.08 -5.25 0.31
C ARG A 156 9.77 -3.93 -0.39
N ASP A 157 10.53 -3.56 -1.43
CA ASP A 157 10.42 -2.28 -2.14
C ASP A 157 10.81 -2.44 -3.62
N ALA A 158 10.71 -1.34 -4.40
CA ALA A 158 10.99 -1.38 -5.84
C ALA A 158 12.48 -1.65 -6.16
N GLN A 159 13.41 -1.24 -5.27
CA GLN A 159 14.84 -1.52 -5.42
C GLN A 159 15.10 -3.03 -5.27
N GLY A 160 14.58 -3.63 -4.19
CA GLY A 160 14.70 -5.04 -3.91
C GLY A 160 14.09 -5.90 -5.03
N ALA A 161 12.98 -5.46 -5.63
CA ALA A 161 12.38 -6.17 -6.76
C ALA A 161 13.36 -6.32 -7.95
N ALA A 162 14.19 -5.31 -8.22
CA ALA A 162 15.19 -5.33 -9.29
C ALA A 162 16.43 -6.14 -8.90
N ASP A 163 16.98 -5.89 -7.72
CA ASP A 163 18.21 -6.54 -7.26
C ASP A 163 17.99 -8.05 -7.09
N LEU A 164 16.87 -8.43 -6.48
CA LEU A 164 16.50 -9.83 -6.27
C LEU A 164 16.16 -10.55 -7.58
N ALA A 165 15.79 -9.83 -8.66
CA ALA A 165 15.65 -10.46 -9.97
C ALA A 165 16.97 -11.06 -10.47
N LEU A 166 18.09 -10.32 -10.31
CA LEU A 166 19.42 -10.79 -10.66
C LEU A 166 19.91 -11.89 -9.70
N ILE A 167 19.74 -11.68 -8.39
CA ILE A 167 20.14 -12.67 -7.38
C ILE A 167 19.40 -13.99 -7.61
N CYS A 168 18.08 -13.96 -7.84
CA CYS A 168 17.30 -15.15 -8.16
C CYS A 168 17.79 -15.82 -9.45
N ARG A 169 18.17 -15.06 -10.48
CA ARG A 169 18.70 -15.62 -11.74
C ARG A 169 20.02 -16.33 -11.52
N ARG A 170 20.97 -15.67 -10.84
CA ARG A 170 22.28 -16.28 -10.51
C ARG A 170 22.08 -17.55 -9.69
N ALA A 171 21.24 -17.48 -8.65
CA ALA A 171 20.97 -18.63 -7.81
C ALA A 171 20.26 -19.76 -8.55
N ALA A 172 19.33 -19.45 -9.45
CA ALA A 172 18.62 -20.44 -10.24
C ALA A 172 19.58 -21.22 -11.15
N GLU A 173 20.41 -20.49 -11.90
CA GLU A 173 21.36 -21.09 -12.86
C GLU A 173 22.44 -21.92 -12.17
N ASP A 174 22.99 -21.43 -11.05
CA ASP A 174 24.06 -22.12 -10.32
C ASP A 174 23.56 -23.34 -9.51
N SER A 175 22.26 -23.39 -9.20
CA SER A 175 21.62 -24.50 -8.46
C SER A 175 20.77 -25.44 -9.31
N GLU A 176 20.55 -25.11 -10.59
CA GLU A 176 19.62 -25.82 -11.50
C GLU A 176 18.20 -25.95 -10.91
N THR A 177 17.77 -24.95 -10.13
CA THR A 177 16.48 -24.92 -9.45
C THR A 177 15.76 -23.62 -9.80
N PRO A 178 14.47 -23.65 -10.15
CA PRO A 178 13.76 -22.44 -10.53
C PRO A 178 13.41 -21.56 -9.32
N PHE A 179 13.23 -20.25 -9.56
CA PHE A 179 12.96 -19.25 -8.53
C PHE A 179 11.75 -18.36 -8.84
N LEU A 180 11.01 -18.00 -7.80
CA LEU A 180 10.01 -16.94 -7.80
C LEU A 180 10.63 -15.70 -7.16
N ASN A 181 10.75 -14.62 -7.94
CA ASN A 181 11.05 -13.28 -7.42
C ASN A 181 9.71 -12.56 -7.18
N VAL A 182 9.38 -12.35 -5.91
CA VAL A 182 8.05 -11.91 -5.46
C VAL A 182 8.11 -10.48 -4.98
N GLN A 183 7.11 -9.67 -5.35
CA GLN A 183 6.89 -8.33 -4.82
C GLN A 183 5.38 -8.12 -4.57
N ASP A 184 5.03 -7.21 -3.65
CA ASP A 184 3.63 -6.97 -3.30
C ASP A 184 2.86 -6.28 -4.43
N GLY A 185 1.71 -6.85 -4.82
CA GLY A 185 0.85 -6.28 -5.85
C GLY A 185 0.33 -4.89 -5.50
N PHE A 186 0.46 -3.95 -6.42
CA PHE A 186 0.25 -2.49 -6.26
C PHE A 186 1.20 -1.80 -5.26
N LEU A 187 1.40 -2.34 -4.06
CA LEU A 187 2.20 -1.71 -3.01
C LEU A 187 3.70 -1.67 -3.33
N THR A 188 4.16 -2.51 -4.27
CA THR A 188 5.51 -2.47 -4.85
C THR A 188 5.45 -2.44 -6.36
N THR A 189 4.60 -3.27 -7.00
CA THR A 189 4.53 -3.35 -8.47
C THR A 189 4.16 -2.04 -9.16
N HIS A 190 3.45 -1.14 -8.47
CA HIS A 190 2.97 0.15 -9.01
C HIS A 190 3.40 1.36 -8.17
N THR A 191 4.18 1.15 -7.10
CA THR A 191 4.68 2.25 -6.27
C THR A 191 5.99 2.73 -6.88
N ILE A 192 5.99 3.97 -7.33
CA ILE A 192 7.12 4.63 -7.99
C ILE A 192 8.05 5.17 -6.93
N GLU A 193 9.33 4.82 -7.01
CA GLU A 193 10.36 5.18 -6.03
C GLU A 193 11.66 5.53 -6.74
N ASN A 194 12.58 6.22 -6.04
CA ASN A 194 13.95 6.30 -6.51
C ASN A 194 14.62 4.95 -6.34
N VAL A 195 15.16 4.42 -7.42
CA VAL A 195 15.94 3.19 -7.42
C VAL A 195 17.26 3.40 -8.17
N LEU A 196 18.21 2.53 -7.89
CA LEU A 196 19.51 2.40 -8.53
C LEU A 196 19.43 1.13 -9.39
N LEU A 197 19.06 1.28 -10.67
CA LEU A 197 18.91 0.12 -11.55
C LEU A 197 20.26 -0.53 -11.83
N PRO A 198 20.35 -1.86 -11.95
CA PRO A 198 21.58 -2.54 -12.34
C PRO A 198 22.10 -2.05 -13.69
N GLU A 199 23.39 -1.74 -13.77
CA GLU A 199 24.07 -1.39 -15.02
C GLU A 199 24.12 -2.61 -15.98
N PRO A 200 24.05 -2.39 -17.31
CA PRO A 200 24.31 -3.43 -18.31
C PRO A 200 25.61 -4.23 -18.07
N GLU A 201 26.68 -3.55 -17.65
CA GLU A 201 27.98 -4.13 -17.37
C GLU A 201 27.94 -5.04 -16.13
N LEU A 202 27.29 -4.59 -15.04
CA LEU A 202 27.03 -5.42 -13.87
C LEU A 202 26.25 -6.67 -14.26
N MET A 203 25.17 -6.51 -15.03
CA MET A 203 24.32 -7.64 -15.45
C MET A 203 25.10 -8.67 -16.27
N LYS A 204 25.96 -8.23 -17.19
CA LYS A 204 26.83 -9.11 -17.97
C LYS A 204 27.78 -9.91 -17.08
N GLU A 205 28.47 -9.24 -16.16
CA GLU A 205 29.48 -9.88 -15.31
C GLU A 205 28.86 -10.78 -14.24
N PHE A 206 27.77 -10.32 -13.61
CA PHE A 206 27.12 -11.04 -12.53
C PHE A 206 26.34 -12.28 -13.00
N ILE A 207 25.71 -12.24 -14.19
CA ILE A 207 24.91 -13.38 -14.67
C ILE A 207 25.67 -14.25 -15.68
N GLY A 208 26.42 -13.65 -16.60
CA GLY A 208 27.11 -14.37 -17.68
C GLY A 208 26.21 -14.81 -18.84
N ASP A 209 26.84 -15.24 -19.94
CA ASP A 209 26.16 -15.65 -21.19
C ASP A 209 25.31 -16.92 -20.95
N PRO A 210 24.01 -16.90 -21.27
CA PRO A 210 23.16 -18.07 -21.09
C PRO A 210 23.65 -19.29 -21.89
N LYS A 211 24.32 -19.10 -23.04
CA LYS A 211 24.81 -20.19 -23.89
C LYS A 211 25.94 -21.00 -23.25
N GLU A 212 26.63 -20.42 -22.27
CA GLU A 212 27.72 -21.08 -21.53
C GLU A 212 27.22 -21.77 -20.26
N LYS A 213 26.06 -21.37 -19.74
CA LYS A 213 25.52 -21.84 -18.45
C LYS A 213 24.35 -22.80 -18.59
N LEU A 214 23.45 -22.56 -19.54
CA LEU A 214 22.20 -23.30 -19.65
C LEU A 214 22.36 -24.58 -20.46
N ARG A 215 21.72 -25.65 -19.99
CA ARG A 215 21.73 -26.94 -20.68
C ARG A 215 20.61 -26.99 -21.70
N ASN A 216 20.96 -27.34 -22.93
CA ASN A 216 19.98 -27.74 -23.94
C ASN A 216 19.67 -29.23 -23.80
N LEU A 217 18.46 -29.57 -23.34
CA LEU A 217 17.98 -30.95 -23.25
C LEU A 217 17.33 -31.43 -24.56
N MET A 218 17.09 -30.53 -25.52
CA MET A 218 16.53 -30.80 -26.85
C MET A 218 17.58 -30.57 -27.96
N ASP A 219 18.79 -31.07 -27.77
CA ASP A 219 19.81 -31.08 -28.83
C ASP A 219 19.66 -32.34 -29.70
N PRO A 220 19.30 -32.23 -31.00
CA PRO A 220 19.18 -33.39 -31.88
C PRO A 220 20.50 -34.15 -32.10
N THR A 221 21.64 -33.50 -31.83
CA THR A 221 22.97 -34.12 -31.93
C THR A 221 23.35 -34.89 -30.66
N GLN A 222 22.71 -34.58 -29.52
CA GLN A 222 22.83 -35.28 -28.25
C GLN A 222 21.45 -35.61 -27.68
N PRO A 223 20.69 -36.52 -28.33
CA PRO A 223 19.28 -36.72 -28.01
C PRO A 223 19.10 -37.29 -26.60
N LEU A 224 18.16 -36.70 -25.85
CA LEU A 224 17.77 -37.13 -24.51
C LEU A 224 16.25 -37.31 -24.44
N MET A 225 15.81 -38.28 -23.65
CA MET A 225 14.38 -38.47 -23.35
C MET A 225 14.09 -37.93 -21.94
N SER A 226 13.27 -36.89 -21.84
CA SER A 226 12.88 -36.24 -20.58
C SER A 226 11.38 -36.38 -20.33
N GLY A 227 10.97 -36.52 -19.07
CA GLY A 227 9.55 -36.61 -18.69
C GLY A 227 8.89 -37.96 -18.99
N VAL A 228 9.64 -39.06 -18.92
CA VAL A 228 9.12 -40.41 -19.13
C VAL A 228 8.16 -40.86 -18.03
N VAL A 229 7.29 -41.82 -18.34
CA VAL A 229 6.50 -42.54 -17.33
C VAL A 229 7.43 -43.46 -16.54
N GLN A 230 7.47 -43.29 -15.22
CA GLN A 230 8.24 -44.12 -14.31
C GLN A 230 7.30 -44.91 -13.39
N ASN A 231 7.56 -46.21 -13.25
CA ASN A 231 6.86 -47.05 -12.27
C ASN A 231 7.42 -46.81 -10.86
N GLN A 232 6.78 -47.42 -9.85
CA GLN A 232 6.97 -47.11 -8.43
C GLN A 232 8.43 -47.22 -7.97
N ASP A 233 9.16 -48.22 -8.46
CA ASP A 233 10.54 -48.52 -8.07
C ASP A 233 11.54 -47.42 -8.51
N SER A 234 11.28 -46.81 -9.66
CA SER A 234 12.15 -45.82 -10.30
C SER A 234 11.74 -44.41 -9.91
N TYR A 235 10.44 -44.13 -9.80
CA TYR A 235 9.93 -42.81 -9.47
C TYR A 235 10.42 -42.32 -8.11
N MET A 236 10.35 -43.19 -7.07
CA MET A 236 10.83 -42.81 -5.73
C MET A 236 12.33 -42.47 -5.74
N LYS A 237 13.15 -43.23 -6.47
CA LYS A 237 14.60 -42.96 -6.59
C LYS A 237 14.85 -41.60 -7.23
N GLY A 238 14.20 -41.32 -8.36
CA GLY A 238 14.33 -40.03 -9.06
C GLY A 238 13.84 -38.87 -8.21
N LYS A 239 12.71 -39.02 -7.51
CA LYS A 239 12.13 -37.94 -6.69
C LYS A 239 13.01 -37.62 -5.47
N ILE A 240 13.56 -38.63 -4.81
CA ILE A 240 14.48 -38.43 -3.67
C ILE A 240 15.85 -37.92 -4.14
N ALA A 241 16.35 -38.37 -5.30
CA ALA A 241 17.62 -37.91 -5.85
C ALA A 241 17.65 -36.40 -6.14
N GLN A 242 16.49 -35.75 -6.34
CA GLN A 242 16.40 -34.29 -6.51
C GLN A 242 16.94 -33.51 -5.30
N ARG A 243 17.02 -34.11 -4.10
CA ARG A 243 17.63 -33.48 -2.91
C ARG A 243 19.05 -33.00 -3.15
N TYR A 244 19.82 -33.70 -3.98
CA TYR A 244 21.16 -33.27 -4.38
C TYR A 244 21.20 -31.82 -4.92
N PHE A 245 20.17 -31.42 -5.66
CA PHE A 245 20.05 -30.05 -6.18
C PHE A 245 19.53 -29.10 -5.11
N TYR A 246 18.50 -29.51 -4.36
CA TYR A 246 17.88 -28.67 -3.33
C TYR A 246 18.82 -28.32 -2.18
N ASP A 247 19.70 -29.24 -1.76
CA ASP A 247 20.68 -29.02 -0.71
C ASP A 247 21.71 -27.93 -1.08
N ARG A 248 21.89 -27.65 -2.39
CA ARG A 248 22.77 -26.60 -2.91
C ARG A 248 22.10 -25.22 -2.95
N VAL A 249 20.78 -25.14 -2.91
CA VAL A 249 20.04 -23.88 -3.16
C VAL A 249 20.39 -22.82 -2.12
N LYS A 250 20.36 -23.17 -0.82
CA LYS A 250 20.65 -22.23 0.27
C LYS A 250 22.07 -21.63 0.19
N PRO A 251 23.15 -22.41 0.11
CA PRO A 251 24.50 -21.84 0.02
C PRO A 251 24.73 -21.06 -1.28
N VAL A 252 24.17 -21.52 -2.41
CA VAL A 252 24.26 -20.79 -3.70
C VAL A 252 23.54 -19.44 -3.62
N LEU A 253 22.34 -19.40 -3.03
CA LEU A 253 21.58 -18.17 -2.88
C LEU A 253 22.30 -17.17 -1.96
N GLN A 254 22.85 -17.62 -0.83
CA GLN A 254 23.65 -16.75 0.05
C GLN A 254 24.90 -16.22 -0.68
N HIS A 255 25.61 -17.09 -1.41
CA HIS A 255 26.76 -16.67 -2.19
C HIS A 255 26.40 -15.62 -3.25
N ALA A 256 25.27 -15.79 -3.96
CA ALA A 256 24.79 -14.80 -4.92
C ALA A 256 24.45 -13.45 -4.24
N MET A 257 23.89 -13.46 -3.03
CA MET A 257 23.65 -12.24 -2.24
C MET A 257 24.95 -11.57 -1.80
N ASP A 258 25.95 -12.33 -1.38
CA ASP A 258 27.26 -11.83 -0.96
C ASP A 258 28.04 -11.23 -2.15
N GLU A 259 28.07 -11.93 -3.28
CA GLU A 259 28.70 -11.45 -4.52
C GLU A 259 28.00 -10.17 -5.02
N TYR A 260 26.67 -10.11 -4.94
CA TYR A 260 25.93 -8.89 -5.30
C TYR A 260 26.29 -7.71 -4.40
N TYR A 261 26.50 -7.95 -3.10
CA TYR A 261 26.98 -6.92 -2.17
C TYR A 261 28.37 -6.43 -2.54
N ASP A 262 29.30 -7.32 -2.90
CA ASP A 262 30.66 -6.94 -3.29
C ASP A 262 30.67 -6.06 -4.55
N PHE A 263 29.77 -6.33 -5.50
CA PHE A 263 29.63 -5.50 -6.71
C PHE A 263 28.98 -4.14 -6.46
N THR A 264 27.96 -4.10 -5.61
CA THR A 264 27.00 -2.97 -5.57
C THR A 264 26.96 -2.21 -4.25
N GLY A 265 27.54 -2.76 -3.19
CA GLY A 265 27.40 -2.29 -1.81
C GLY A 265 26.02 -2.52 -1.20
N ARG A 266 25.06 -3.12 -1.91
CA ARG A 266 23.70 -3.40 -1.41
C ARG A 266 23.60 -4.82 -0.90
N ARG A 267 23.36 -4.97 0.41
CA ARG A 267 23.37 -6.26 1.10
C ARG A 267 21.98 -6.86 1.20
N TYR A 268 21.87 -8.12 0.84
CA TYR A 268 20.70 -8.97 1.08
C TYR A 268 21.11 -10.19 1.90
N ASN A 269 20.18 -10.74 2.66
CA ASN A 269 20.37 -11.96 3.43
C ASN A 269 19.06 -12.76 3.42
N MET A 270 19.09 -13.99 3.93
CA MET A 270 17.91 -14.84 4.10
C MET A 270 16.80 -14.15 4.93
N VAL A 271 17.21 -13.42 5.96
CA VAL A 271 16.38 -12.55 6.80
C VAL A 271 17.10 -11.24 7.04
N GLU A 272 16.34 -10.16 7.19
CA GLU A 272 16.89 -8.81 7.34
C GLU A 272 16.41 -8.18 8.66
N PRO A 273 17.28 -8.09 9.67
CA PRO A 273 16.95 -7.47 10.95
C PRO A 273 17.00 -5.95 10.87
N TYR A 274 16.10 -5.29 11.60
CA TYR A 274 16.07 -3.86 11.82
C TYR A 274 15.85 -3.58 13.31
N ARG A 275 16.80 -2.89 13.97
CA ARG A 275 16.78 -2.58 15.42
C ARG A 275 16.65 -3.82 16.33
N MET A 276 17.31 -4.92 15.99
CA MET A 276 17.18 -6.21 16.70
C MET A 276 18.24 -6.45 17.79
N ASP A 277 19.36 -5.74 17.77
CA ASP A 277 20.53 -6.02 18.62
C ASP A 277 20.22 -5.99 20.14
N ASP A 278 19.37 -5.05 20.57
CA ASP A 278 18.93 -4.91 21.97
C ASP A 278 17.41 -5.13 22.12
N ALA A 279 16.74 -5.67 21.10
CA ALA A 279 15.30 -5.85 21.10
C ALA A 279 14.85 -6.86 22.17
N GLU A 280 13.75 -6.56 22.85
CA GLU A 280 13.03 -7.49 23.72
C GLU A 280 11.80 -8.08 23.01
N TYR A 281 11.30 -7.39 21.99
CA TYR A 281 10.13 -7.75 21.20
C TYR A 281 10.44 -7.59 19.71
N ALA A 282 9.78 -8.36 18.84
CA ALA A 282 9.93 -8.15 17.40
C ALA A 282 8.63 -8.33 16.61
N ILE A 283 8.56 -7.62 15.49
CA ILE A 283 7.56 -7.83 14.43
C ILE A 283 8.25 -8.61 13.31
N VAL A 284 7.69 -9.76 12.91
CA VAL A 284 8.19 -10.57 11.79
C VAL A 284 7.18 -10.50 10.66
N CYS A 285 7.62 -10.14 9.45
CA CYS A 285 6.75 -10.03 8.28
C CYS A 285 7.52 -10.18 6.96
N MET A 286 6.77 -10.24 5.85
CA MET A 286 7.30 -10.30 4.49
C MET A 286 6.78 -9.14 3.65
N GLY A 287 7.53 -8.74 2.63
CA GLY A 287 7.10 -7.74 1.65
C GLY A 287 7.06 -6.32 2.22
N SER A 288 6.24 -5.47 1.60
CA SER A 288 6.31 -4.01 1.80
C SER A 288 5.88 -3.53 3.17
N MET A 289 5.15 -4.35 3.94
CA MET A 289 4.78 -3.97 5.31
C MET A 289 5.99 -3.86 6.24
N ALA A 290 7.12 -4.48 5.91
CA ALA A 290 8.35 -4.36 6.69
C ALA A 290 8.90 -2.93 6.70
N GLU A 291 8.75 -2.19 5.61
CA GLU A 291 9.20 -0.79 5.51
C GLU A 291 8.39 0.13 6.43
N THR A 292 7.06 0.02 6.42
CA THR A 292 6.19 0.80 7.33
C THR A 292 6.39 0.36 8.79
N ALA A 293 6.60 -0.93 9.04
CA ALA A 293 6.91 -1.44 10.38
C ALA A 293 8.22 -0.87 10.91
N ALA A 294 9.25 -0.72 10.07
CA ALA A 294 10.56 -0.19 10.47
C ALA A 294 10.48 1.26 10.98
N VAL A 295 9.80 2.16 10.24
CA VAL A 295 9.63 3.55 10.70
C VAL A 295 8.72 3.66 11.92
N THR A 296 7.74 2.76 12.05
CA THR A 296 6.89 2.72 13.25
C THR A 296 7.65 2.18 14.46
N CYS A 297 8.56 1.22 14.25
CA CYS A 297 9.48 0.72 15.26
C CYS A 297 10.34 1.86 15.81
N ASP A 298 10.94 2.69 14.94
CA ASP A 298 11.72 3.85 15.36
C ASP A 298 10.87 4.83 16.18
N TYR A 299 9.64 5.13 15.74
CA TYR A 299 8.71 5.97 16.50
C TYR A 299 8.42 5.40 17.90
N LEU A 300 8.08 4.12 18.00
CA LEU A 300 7.79 3.44 19.27
C LEU A 300 8.99 3.47 20.21
N ARG A 301 10.20 3.19 19.70
CA ARG A 301 11.42 3.23 20.50
C ARG A 301 11.69 4.63 21.04
N GLU A 302 11.53 5.67 20.21
CA GLU A 302 11.76 7.07 20.60
C GLU A 302 10.72 7.58 21.62
N HIS A 303 9.44 7.27 21.44
CA HIS A 303 8.35 7.90 22.20
C HIS A 303 7.85 7.07 23.40
N THR A 304 8.07 5.76 23.38
CA THR A 304 7.57 4.85 24.44
C THR A 304 8.68 4.10 25.17
N GLY A 305 9.90 4.08 24.62
CA GLY A 305 11.03 3.32 25.17
C GLY A 305 10.93 1.81 25.00
N VAL A 306 9.88 1.29 24.34
CA VAL A 306 9.73 -0.14 24.06
C VAL A 306 10.81 -0.58 23.08
N LYS A 307 11.66 -1.52 23.50
CA LYS A 307 12.72 -2.11 22.67
C LYS A 307 12.15 -3.13 21.69
N VAL A 308 11.39 -2.65 20.71
CA VAL A 308 10.89 -3.47 19.60
C VAL A 308 11.86 -3.42 18.42
N GLY A 309 12.01 -4.53 17.70
CA GLY A 309 12.68 -4.61 16.41
C GLY A 309 11.75 -5.13 15.32
N VAL A 310 12.22 -5.13 14.08
CA VAL A 310 11.52 -5.71 12.92
C VAL A 310 12.44 -6.70 12.24
N LEU A 311 11.89 -7.85 11.83
CA LEU A 311 12.61 -8.86 11.07
C LEU A 311 11.86 -9.14 9.77
N HIS A 312 12.42 -8.71 8.65
CA HIS A 312 11.89 -9.03 7.33
C HIS A 312 12.38 -10.41 6.89
N VAL A 313 11.46 -11.26 6.44
CA VAL A 313 11.79 -12.58 5.89
C VAL A 313 11.94 -12.45 4.37
N THR A 314 13.17 -12.23 3.92
CA THR A 314 13.50 -12.04 2.50
C THR A 314 13.40 -13.34 1.72
N VAL A 315 13.72 -14.49 2.33
CA VAL A 315 13.65 -15.80 1.67
C VAL A 315 12.63 -16.67 2.40
N PHE A 316 11.57 -17.10 1.70
CA PHE A 316 10.59 -18.05 2.24
C PHE A 316 10.93 -19.50 1.86
N ARG A 317 11.55 -19.70 0.69
CA ARG A 317 12.09 -20.98 0.23
C ARG A 317 13.48 -20.78 -0.40
N PRO A 318 14.50 -21.55 0.01
CA PRO A 318 14.51 -22.51 1.11
C PRO A 318 14.21 -21.82 2.45
N PHE A 319 13.47 -22.47 3.34
CA PHE A 319 13.02 -21.82 4.57
C PHE A 319 14.21 -21.54 5.51
N PRO A 320 14.39 -20.29 6.00
CA PRO A 320 15.57 -19.89 6.75
C PRO A 320 15.40 -20.14 8.26
N GLY A 321 15.07 -21.39 8.62
CA GLY A 321 14.78 -21.79 10.00
C GLY A 321 15.91 -21.44 10.99
N PRO A 322 17.17 -21.84 10.72
CA PRO A 322 18.30 -21.51 11.60
C PRO A 322 18.50 -20.01 11.80
N GLU A 323 18.41 -19.21 10.72
CA GLU A 323 18.58 -17.76 10.77
C GLU A 323 17.45 -17.07 11.54
N LEU A 324 16.21 -17.54 11.35
CA LEU A 324 15.05 -17.06 12.10
C LEU A 324 15.18 -17.37 13.59
N VAL A 325 15.55 -18.60 13.95
CA VAL A 325 15.77 -18.97 15.35
C VAL A 325 16.89 -18.13 15.96
N ASP A 326 18.00 -17.94 15.24
CA ASP A 326 19.12 -17.15 15.74
C ASP A 326 18.74 -15.70 16.03
N ALA A 327 17.99 -15.08 15.12
CA ALA A 327 17.52 -13.70 15.25
C ALA A 327 16.42 -13.50 16.31
N LEU A 328 15.69 -14.56 16.69
CA LEU A 328 14.51 -14.46 17.56
C LEU A 328 14.70 -15.07 18.97
N LYS A 329 15.71 -15.94 19.18
CA LYS A 329 15.89 -16.72 20.42
C LYS A 329 16.03 -15.90 21.70
N HIS A 330 16.57 -14.69 21.63
CA HIS A 330 16.77 -13.82 22.80
C HIS A 330 15.52 -13.05 23.21
N LEU A 331 14.54 -12.93 22.33
CA LEU A 331 13.35 -12.11 22.56
C LEU A 331 12.45 -12.67 23.67
N ARG A 332 11.62 -11.81 24.25
CA ARG A 332 10.54 -12.21 25.17
C ARG A 332 9.33 -12.69 24.39
N ALA A 333 8.95 -11.95 23.35
CA ALA A 333 7.84 -12.26 22.48
C ALA A 333 8.09 -11.76 21.06
N VAL A 334 7.39 -12.37 20.12
CA VAL A 334 7.40 -12.00 18.71
C VAL A 334 5.99 -12.04 18.16
N THR A 335 5.66 -11.10 17.29
CA THR A 335 4.44 -11.14 16.50
C THR A 335 4.79 -11.42 15.06
N VAL A 336 4.21 -12.47 14.49
CA VAL A 336 4.29 -12.79 13.07
C VAL A 336 3.05 -12.21 12.39
N LEU A 337 3.25 -11.24 11.50
CA LEU A 337 2.20 -10.57 10.75
C LEU A 337 2.21 -11.04 9.30
N GLU A 338 1.09 -11.61 8.84
CA GLU A 338 0.98 -12.25 7.52
C GLU A 338 -0.09 -11.56 6.67
N ARG A 339 0.21 -11.41 5.37
CA ARG A 339 -0.73 -10.84 4.38
C ARG A 339 -1.64 -11.88 3.75
N MET A 340 -2.21 -12.71 4.60
CA MET A 340 -3.14 -13.76 4.23
C MET A 340 -3.86 -14.24 5.48
N ASP A 341 -4.88 -15.09 5.30
CA ASP A 341 -5.55 -15.74 6.42
C ASP A 341 -5.96 -17.18 6.06
N ASN A 342 -5.51 -18.15 6.85
CA ASN A 342 -5.85 -19.56 6.69
C ASN A 342 -6.45 -20.14 7.97
N PRO A 343 -7.75 -19.90 8.24
CA PRO A 343 -8.39 -20.27 9.50
C PRO A 343 -8.54 -21.79 9.72
N MET A 344 -8.43 -22.59 8.66
CA MET A 344 -8.45 -24.06 8.76
C MET A 344 -7.06 -24.65 9.08
N GLY A 345 -6.00 -23.84 8.98
CA GLY A 345 -4.65 -24.22 9.39
C GLY A 345 -4.44 -24.07 10.89
N GLN A 346 -3.54 -24.86 11.47
CA GLN A 346 -3.14 -24.70 12.87
C GLN A 346 -2.53 -23.31 13.14
N SER A 347 -1.90 -22.72 12.13
CA SER A 347 -1.37 -21.36 12.10
C SER A 347 -1.23 -20.95 10.63
N ASN A 348 -1.19 -19.64 10.36
CA ASN A 348 -0.80 -19.16 9.04
C ASN A 348 0.63 -19.65 8.68
N PRO A 349 0.98 -19.77 7.39
CA PRO A 349 2.16 -20.49 6.94
C PRO A 349 3.49 -20.03 7.55
N LEU A 350 3.77 -18.72 7.60
CA LEU A 350 5.02 -18.22 8.17
C LEU A 350 5.08 -18.48 9.68
N THR A 351 3.96 -18.26 10.38
CA THR A 351 3.83 -18.58 11.80
C THR A 351 4.08 -20.07 12.07
N ALA A 352 3.52 -20.95 11.23
CA ALA A 352 3.68 -22.40 11.35
C ALA A 352 5.14 -22.83 11.18
N GLU A 353 5.83 -22.31 10.16
CA GLU A 353 7.22 -22.62 9.85
C GLU A 353 8.18 -22.09 10.93
N ILE A 354 7.92 -20.90 11.49
CA ILE A 354 8.71 -20.38 12.63
C ILE A 354 8.55 -21.27 13.86
N LYS A 355 7.32 -21.72 14.17
CA LYS A 355 7.09 -22.66 15.27
C LYS A 355 7.80 -23.99 15.05
N ALA A 356 7.79 -24.51 13.81
CA ALA A 356 8.51 -25.73 13.45
C ALA A 356 10.04 -25.55 13.60
N ALA A 357 10.60 -24.44 13.12
CA ALA A 357 12.01 -24.12 13.28
C ALA A 357 12.45 -24.04 14.76
N PHE A 358 11.63 -23.45 15.63
CA PHE A 358 11.91 -23.47 17.07
C PHE A 358 11.77 -24.87 17.69
N ALA A 359 10.83 -25.69 17.22
CA ALA A 359 10.72 -27.07 17.67
C ALA A 359 11.98 -27.88 17.31
N ASP A 360 12.50 -27.73 16.09
CA ASP A 360 13.78 -28.32 15.66
C ASP A 360 14.95 -27.84 16.53
N ALA A 361 15.02 -26.54 16.82
CA ALA A 361 16.07 -25.98 17.66
C ALA A 361 16.01 -26.47 19.12
N LEU A 362 14.82 -26.72 19.66
CA LEU A 362 14.61 -27.22 21.03
C LEU A 362 15.02 -28.69 21.20
N ILE A 363 15.03 -29.47 20.12
CA ILE A 363 15.47 -30.87 20.12
C ILE A 363 16.90 -31.05 19.60
N ASP A 364 17.67 -29.96 19.55
CA ASP A 364 19.07 -29.92 19.10
C ASP A 364 19.29 -30.46 17.66
N THR A 365 18.36 -30.21 16.74
CA THR A 365 18.51 -30.57 15.33
C THR A 365 19.80 -29.96 14.73
N PRO A 366 20.64 -30.74 14.02
CA PRO A 366 21.88 -30.23 13.43
C PRO A 366 21.65 -29.01 12.53
N GLY A 367 22.50 -27.99 12.71
CA GLY A 367 22.44 -26.74 11.94
C GLY A 367 21.58 -25.64 12.58
N TYR A 368 20.80 -25.95 13.61
CA TYR A 368 20.04 -24.94 14.37
C TYR A 368 20.84 -24.39 15.57
N PRO A 369 20.65 -23.11 15.94
CA PRO A 369 21.15 -22.58 17.20
C PRO A 369 20.54 -23.33 18.39
N ARG A 370 21.33 -23.62 19.42
CA ARG A 370 20.81 -24.20 20.66
C ARG A 370 19.93 -23.20 21.40
N VAL A 371 18.74 -23.64 21.78
CA VAL A 371 17.77 -22.84 22.55
C VAL A 371 17.15 -23.69 23.66
N HIS A 372 16.83 -23.06 24.79
CA HIS A 372 16.16 -23.71 25.92
C HIS A 372 14.69 -23.28 26.07
N ARG A 373 14.28 -22.29 25.28
CA ARG A 373 12.92 -21.76 25.26
C ARG A 373 12.62 -21.21 23.88
N MET A 374 11.33 -21.19 23.56
CA MET A 374 10.79 -20.44 22.43
C MET A 374 10.22 -19.11 22.96
N PRO A 375 10.43 -17.97 22.28
CA PRO A 375 9.74 -16.74 22.63
C PRO A 375 8.23 -16.93 22.49
N VAL A 376 7.45 -16.10 23.16
CA VAL A 376 6.01 -16.15 23.01
C VAL A 376 5.62 -15.65 21.60
N ILE A 377 5.02 -16.53 20.79
CA ILE A 377 4.63 -16.21 19.40
C ILE A 377 3.16 -15.77 19.37
N TYR A 378 2.94 -14.54 18.90
CA TYR A 378 1.65 -14.01 18.47
C TYR A 378 1.55 -14.09 16.95
N SER A 379 0.33 -14.22 16.44
CA SER A 379 0.06 -14.31 15.01
C SER A 379 -1.01 -13.29 14.64
N GLY A 380 -0.86 -12.63 13.50
CA GLY A 380 -1.84 -11.68 13.02
C GLY A 380 -2.02 -11.72 11.51
N SER A 381 -3.25 -11.47 11.07
CA SER A 381 -3.58 -11.31 9.64
C SER A 381 -3.88 -9.84 9.36
N ALA A 382 -3.22 -9.27 8.35
CA ALA A 382 -3.38 -7.86 7.97
C ALA A 382 -3.02 -7.61 6.52
N GLY A 383 -3.57 -6.55 5.91
CA GLY A 383 -3.15 -6.13 4.57
C GLY A 383 -3.71 -6.95 3.41
N LEU A 384 -4.60 -7.92 3.68
CA LEU A 384 -5.26 -8.73 2.66
C LEU A 384 -6.02 -7.82 1.69
N GLY A 385 -5.82 -8.03 0.38
CA GLY A 385 -6.44 -7.20 -0.65
C GLY A 385 -5.96 -5.75 -0.64
N SER A 386 -4.70 -5.50 -0.29
CA SER A 386 -4.12 -4.17 -0.02
C SER A 386 -4.95 -3.32 0.93
N ARG A 387 -5.61 -3.94 1.91
CA ARG A 387 -6.15 -3.19 3.04
C ARG A 387 -5.00 -2.44 3.72
N ASP A 388 -5.20 -1.17 4.03
CA ASP A 388 -4.14 -0.34 4.60
C ASP A 388 -3.67 -0.91 5.96
N VAL A 389 -2.36 -0.97 6.17
CA VAL A 389 -1.72 -1.33 7.45
C VAL A 389 -0.84 -0.16 7.84
N ARG A 390 -1.29 0.57 8.86
CA ARG A 390 -0.78 1.90 9.20
C ARG A 390 0.11 1.86 10.44
N PRO A 391 0.87 2.93 10.71
CA PRO A 391 1.62 3.05 11.96
C PRO A 391 0.79 2.77 13.21
N GLY A 392 -0.45 3.27 13.28
CA GLY A 392 -1.35 2.98 14.40
C GLY A 392 -1.67 1.49 14.58
N ASP A 393 -1.77 0.72 13.49
CA ASP A 393 -2.01 -0.72 13.55
C ASP A 393 -0.79 -1.46 14.13
N PHE A 394 0.42 -1.07 13.73
CA PHE A 394 1.66 -1.62 14.30
C PHE A 394 1.83 -1.25 15.78
N ILE A 395 1.41 -0.06 16.19
CA ILE A 395 1.40 0.35 17.60
C ILE A 395 0.43 -0.52 18.40
N ALA A 396 -0.78 -0.75 17.90
CA ALA A 396 -1.77 -1.61 18.54
C ALA A 396 -1.25 -3.06 18.66
N LEU A 397 -0.58 -3.56 17.63
CA LEU A 397 0.08 -4.86 17.60
C LEU A 397 1.17 -4.97 18.68
N VAL A 398 2.07 -3.99 18.77
CA VAL A 398 3.15 -4.01 19.77
C VAL A 398 2.58 -3.92 21.18
N LYS A 399 1.57 -3.07 21.40
CA LYS A 399 0.86 -2.99 22.68
C LYS A 399 0.25 -4.34 23.08
N ASN A 400 -0.44 -5.01 22.16
CA ASN A 400 -1.01 -6.34 22.41
C ASN A 400 0.07 -7.38 22.79
N MET A 401 1.20 -7.36 22.08
CA MET A 401 2.33 -8.27 22.32
C MET A 401 2.98 -8.03 23.68
N VAL A 402 3.22 -6.76 24.06
CA VAL A 402 3.83 -6.37 25.34
C VAL A 402 2.91 -6.69 26.52
N GLU A 403 1.60 -6.45 26.37
CA GLU A 403 0.62 -6.66 27.46
C GLU A 403 0.16 -8.11 27.60
N GLY A 404 0.55 -9.00 26.69
CA GLY A 404 0.26 -10.42 26.87
C GLY A 404 -1.16 -10.84 26.50
N ARG A 405 -1.90 -10.05 25.71
CA ARG A 405 -3.36 -10.19 25.55
C ARG A 405 -3.76 -11.28 24.55
N GLN A 406 -3.99 -10.92 23.29
CA GLN A 406 -4.64 -11.78 22.30
C GLN A 406 -3.61 -12.50 21.41
N ARG A 407 -3.59 -13.84 21.44
CA ARG A 407 -2.62 -14.69 20.71
C ARG A 407 -2.73 -14.58 19.19
N TYR A 408 -3.96 -14.58 18.67
CA TYR A 408 -4.24 -14.40 17.25
C TYR A 408 -5.19 -13.21 17.07
N PHE A 409 -4.90 -12.29 16.16
CA PHE A 409 -5.69 -11.08 15.95
C PHE A 409 -5.69 -10.64 14.47
N VAL A 410 -6.49 -9.62 14.15
CA VAL A 410 -6.49 -8.98 12.82
C VAL A 410 -6.27 -7.47 12.95
N LEU A 411 -5.76 -6.82 11.90
CA LEU A 411 -5.54 -5.37 11.86
C LEU A 411 -6.29 -4.70 10.69
N GLY A 412 -6.55 -3.41 10.81
CA GLY A 412 -7.11 -2.58 9.74
C GLY A 412 -8.60 -2.82 9.41
N ILE A 413 -9.30 -3.73 10.08
CA ILE A 413 -10.72 -4.03 9.87
C ILE A 413 -11.52 -3.97 11.18
N LYS A 414 -12.84 -3.82 11.07
CA LYS A 414 -13.76 -3.99 12.20
C LYS A 414 -14.15 -5.46 12.30
N HIS A 415 -13.68 -6.12 13.34
CA HIS A 415 -13.92 -7.54 13.60
C HIS A 415 -13.74 -7.82 15.10
N GLU A 416 -14.34 -8.87 15.64
CA GLU A 416 -14.18 -9.25 17.06
C GLU A 416 -12.70 -9.52 17.42
N LEU A 417 -11.95 -10.08 16.47
CA LEU A 417 -10.52 -10.34 16.62
C LEU A 417 -9.64 -9.11 16.37
N ALA A 418 -10.21 -7.96 16.03
CA ALA A 418 -9.43 -6.79 15.63
C ALA A 418 -8.78 -6.12 16.83
N LEU A 419 -7.49 -5.76 16.69
CA LEU A 419 -6.87 -4.85 17.64
C LEU A 419 -7.31 -3.41 17.32
N GLU A 420 -7.80 -2.71 18.34
CA GLU A 420 -8.19 -1.31 18.19
C GLU A 420 -6.96 -0.41 18.10
N SER A 421 -6.85 0.30 16.98
CA SER A 421 -5.89 1.39 16.80
C SER A 421 -6.48 2.68 17.35
N THR A 422 -6.01 3.12 18.51
CA THR A 422 -6.49 4.35 19.17
C THR A 422 -5.73 5.60 18.73
N PHE A 423 -4.60 5.43 18.04
CA PHE A 423 -3.70 6.52 17.69
C PHE A 423 -2.88 6.14 16.44
N ASP A 424 -2.76 7.06 15.50
CA ASP A 424 -2.01 6.88 14.25
C ASP A 424 -1.07 8.08 14.03
N PRO A 425 0.23 7.96 14.38
CA PRO A 425 1.19 9.05 14.26
C PRO A 425 1.63 9.32 12.82
N ASP A 426 2.14 10.53 12.61
CA ASP A 426 2.92 10.83 11.41
C ASP A 426 4.35 10.30 11.58
N VAL A 427 4.69 9.26 10.81
CA VAL A 427 6.02 8.64 10.79
C VAL A 427 6.77 8.91 9.48
N ARG A 428 6.27 9.84 8.66
CA ARG A 428 6.97 10.29 7.45
C ARG A 428 8.28 10.98 7.85
N PRO A 429 9.28 11.07 6.94
CA PRO A 429 10.45 11.91 7.18
C PRO A 429 10.05 13.34 7.57
N LYS A 430 10.78 13.99 8.47
CA LYS A 430 10.45 15.36 8.93
C LYS A 430 10.46 16.39 7.81
N SER A 431 11.27 16.16 6.77
CA SER A 431 11.34 16.97 5.56
C SER A 431 10.22 16.68 4.55
N ALA A 432 9.30 15.76 4.85
CA ALA A 432 8.37 15.25 3.86
C ALA A 432 7.36 16.32 3.44
N PHE A 433 7.19 16.45 2.13
CA PHE A 433 6.07 17.16 1.52
C PHE A 433 5.23 16.16 0.75
N SER A 434 3.99 16.00 1.16
CA SER A 434 3.07 15.02 0.62
C SER A 434 1.85 15.64 -0.01
N MET A 435 1.40 14.97 -1.07
CA MET A 435 0.25 15.30 -1.86
C MET A 435 -0.74 14.14 -1.83
N ARG A 436 -2.03 14.46 -1.67
CA ARG A 436 -3.13 13.55 -1.99
C ARG A 436 -4.05 14.21 -2.99
N GLY A 437 -3.93 13.79 -4.25
CA GLY A 437 -4.77 14.30 -5.32
C GLY A 437 -6.08 13.55 -5.43
N HIS A 438 -7.16 14.29 -5.70
CA HIS A 438 -8.48 13.77 -6.03
C HIS A 438 -8.78 14.09 -7.48
N SER A 439 -9.05 13.04 -8.26
CA SER A 439 -9.25 13.15 -9.69
C SER A 439 -10.32 12.19 -10.17
N VAL A 440 -10.52 12.12 -11.48
CA VAL A 440 -11.54 11.28 -12.12
C VAL A 440 -10.85 10.29 -13.06
N GLY A 441 -11.28 9.03 -13.02
CA GLY A 441 -10.76 7.99 -13.91
C GLY A 441 -10.85 8.40 -15.38
N GLY A 442 -9.71 8.42 -16.07
CA GLY A 442 -9.58 8.90 -17.46
C GLY A 442 -8.89 10.26 -17.62
N TYR A 443 -8.64 11.00 -16.54
CA TYR A 443 -7.99 12.33 -16.58
C TYR A 443 -6.45 12.27 -16.60
N GLY A 444 -5.86 11.07 -16.70
CA GLY A 444 -4.41 10.89 -16.81
C GLY A 444 -3.65 11.01 -15.48
N SER A 445 -4.33 11.02 -14.34
CA SER A 445 -3.77 11.33 -13.02
C SER A 445 -2.64 10.39 -12.58
N VAL A 446 -2.69 9.10 -12.95
CA VAL A 446 -1.58 8.15 -12.70
C VAL A 446 -0.31 8.56 -13.45
N THR A 447 -0.44 8.86 -14.74
CA THR A 447 0.70 9.32 -15.56
C THR A 447 1.23 10.65 -15.04
N THR A 448 0.33 11.57 -14.67
CA THR A 448 0.71 12.84 -14.06
C THR A 448 1.48 12.65 -12.77
N ASN A 449 1.02 11.76 -11.89
CA ASN A 449 1.69 11.49 -10.63
C ASN A 449 3.12 10.97 -10.87
N LYS A 450 3.30 10.07 -11.85
CA LYS A 450 4.62 9.59 -12.28
C LYS A 450 5.51 10.73 -12.79
N VAL A 451 4.98 11.59 -13.65
CA VAL A 451 5.74 12.74 -14.19
C VAL A 451 6.13 13.72 -13.09
N ILE A 452 5.23 14.04 -12.15
CA ILE A 452 5.56 14.89 -11.01
C ILE A 452 6.66 14.24 -10.17
N ALA A 453 6.52 12.97 -9.81
CA ALA A 453 7.53 12.26 -9.01
C ALA A 453 8.90 12.26 -9.71
N THR A 454 8.96 11.94 -11.00
CA THR A 454 10.22 11.94 -11.76
C THR A 454 10.84 13.34 -11.83
N ILE A 455 10.05 14.38 -12.10
CA ILE A 455 10.57 15.76 -12.14
C ILE A 455 11.07 16.19 -10.78
N VAL A 456 10.33 15.89 -9.71
CA VAL A 456 10.73 16.27 -8.35
C VAL A 456 12.01 15.56 -7.94
N GLY A 457 12.13 14.27 -8.24
CA GLY A 457 13.33 13.48 -7.98
C GLY A 457 14.54 13.98 -8.77
N ASP A 458 14.39 14.15 -10.10
CA ASP A 458 15.49 14.53 -11.00
C ASP A 458 15.92 16.01 -10.81
N LEU A 459 14.99 16.93 -10.51
CA LEU A 459 15.28 18.37 -10.43
C LEU A 459 15.73 18.83 -9.04
N PHE A 460 15.10 18.33 -7.99
CA PHE A 460 15.35 18.78 -6.61
C PHE A 460 16.19 17.80 -5.80
N ASP A 461 16.65 16.71 -6.42
CA ASP A 461 17.47 15.68 -5.78
C ASP A 461 16.80 15.13 -4.50
N LEU A 462 15.50 14.90 -4.58
CA LEU A 462 14.67 14.40 -3.49
C LEU A 462 14.35 12.92 -3.68
N TYR A 463 14.17 12.22 -2.56
CA TYR A 463 13.46 10.95 -2.57
C TYR A 463 11.99 11.20 -2.82
N VAL A 464 11.40 10.41 -3.69
CA VAL A 464 10.00 10.44 -4.07
C VAL A 464 9.41 9.05 -3.89
N GLN A 465 8.17 9.02 -3.43
CA GLN A 465 7.33 7.84 -3.44
C GLN A 465 5.96 8.26 -3.99
N ALA A 466 5.48 7.59 -5.02
CA ALA A 466 4.21 7.94 -5.64
C ALA A 466 3.42 6.70 -6.05
N TYR A 467 2.15 6.66 -5.67
CA TYR A 467 1.28 5.53 -5.98
C TYR A 467 -0.18 5.97 -6.12
N PRO A 468 -0.92 5.43 -7.10
CA PRO A 468 -2.35 5.66 -7.22
C PRO A 468 -3.16 4.66 -6.38
N LYS A 469 -4.36 5.05 -5.98
CA LYS A 469 -5.40 4.16 -5.46
C LYS A 469 -6.31 3.76 -6.62
N TYR A 470 -6.15 2.51 -7.06
CA TYR A 470 -6.98 1.95 -8.11
C TYR A 470 -8.31 1.46 -7.52
N GLY A 471 -9.41 1.88 -8.14
CA GLY A 471 -10.73 1.26 -7.95
C GLY A 471 -10.98 0.18 -9.01
N SER A 472 -12.09 -0.53 -8.88
CA SER A 472 -12.53 -1.55 -9.85
C SER A 472 -12.99 -0.98 -11.19
N GLU A 473 -13.29 0.32 -11.23
CA GLU A 473 -13.98 0.96 -12.34
C GLU A 473 -13.05 1.69 -13.30
N LYS A 474 -13.28 1.53 -14.61
CA LYS A 474 -12.33 1.92 -15.66
C LYS A 474 -12.28 3.44 -15.94
N LYS A 475 -13.40 4.17 -15.83
CA LYS A 475 -13.49 5.62 -16.12
C LYS A 475 -14.62 6.29 -15.34
N GLY A 476 -14.51 7.60 -15.12
CA GLY A 476 -15.60 8.45 -14.64
C GLY A 476 -15.81 8.47 -13.13
N LEU A 477 -15.17 7.58 -12.38
CA LEU A 477 -15.26 7.54 -10.92
C LEU A 477 -14.08 8.23 -10.23
N PRO A 478 -14.28 8.69 -8.98
CA PRO A 478 -13.23 9.34 -8.20
C PRO A 478 -12.03 8.41 -8.01
N THR A 479 -10.85 8.94 -8.24
CA THR A 479 -9.58 8.27 -7.97
C THR A 479 -8.72 9.15 -7.10
N THR A 480 -8.06 8.53 -6.13
CA THR A 480 -7.09 9.19 -5.27
C THR A 480 -5.70 8.74 -5.66
N TYR A 481 -4.73 9.63 -5.62
CA TYR A 481 -3.33 9.27 -5.79
C TYR A 481 -2.48 10.04 -4.81
N TYR A 482 -1.33 9.45 -4.47
CA TYR A 482 -0.46 9.93 -3.42
C TYR A 482 0.92 10.16 -3.97
N LEU A 483 1.58 11.18 -3.46
CA LEU A 483 2.99 11.47 -3.71
C LEU A 483 3.59 12.01 -2.42
N THR A 484 4.78 11.56 -2.08
CA THR A 484 5.60 12.13 -1.02
C THR A 484 6.96 12.43 -1.60
N ALA A 485 7.51 13.59 -1.27
CA ALA A 485 8.89 13.96 -1.56
C ALA A 485 9.61 14.33 -0.27
N ALA A 486 10.85 13.88 -0.08
CA ALA A 486 11.63 14.09 1.13
C ALA A 486 13.14 14.11 0.83
N THR A 487 13.94 14.67 1.73
CA THR A 487 15.42 14.62 1.64
C THR A 487 15.98 13.27 2.09
N GLU A 488 15.16 12.45 2.76
CA GLU A 488 15.48 11.12 3.27
C GLU A 488 14.60 10.04 2.62
N PRO A 489 15.03 8.76 2.60
CA PRO A 489 14.22 7.66 2.06
C PRO A 489 12.82 7.58 2.70
N ILE A 490 11.82 7.39 1.85
CA ILE A 490 10.41 7.28 2.26
C ILE A 490 10.07 5.79 2.37
N ARG A 491 9.61 5.35 3.55
CA ARG A 491 9.33 3.94 3.85
C ARG A 491 7.85 3.64 4.14
N THR A 492 6.98 4.63 3.98
CA THR A 492 5.56 4.54 4.35
C THR A 492 4.70 3.99 3.22
N HIS A 493 4.65 2.66 3.07
CA HIS A 493 3.80 1.97 2.08
C HIS A 493 2.34 1.83 2.57
N CYS A 494 1.71 2.94 2.94
CA CYS A 494 0.34 3.03 3.44
C CYS A 494 -0.31 4.36 3.04
N GLU A 495 -1.65 4.46 3.07
CA GLU A 495 -2.34 5.70 2.69
C GLU A 495 -1.95 6.89 3.58
N LEU A 496 -1.80 8.07 2.96
CA LEU A 496 -1.38 9.27 3.69
C LEU A 496 -2.55 9.90 4.47
N ASN A 497 -2.40 9.94 5.80
CA ASN A 497 -3.29 10.70 6.71
C ASN A 497 -2.81 12.13 6.94
N PHE A 498 -1.55 12.42 6.64
CA PHE A 498 -0.93 13.74 6.81
C PHE A 498 -0.44 14.17 5.43
N VAL A 499 -0.91 15.31 4.95
CA VAL A 499 -0.52 15.88 3.65
C VAL A 499 -0.45 17.40 3.70
N GLU A 500 0.42 17.96 2.87
CA GLU A 500 0.67 19.39 2.76
C GLU A 500 -0.05 19.99 1.53
N PHE A 501 -0.37 19.15 0.53
CA PHE A 501 -1.06 19.57 -0.69
C PHE A 501 -2.22 18.65 -1.10
N VAL A 502 -3.38 19.23 -1.39
CA VAL A 502 -4.56 18.49 -1.89
C VAL A 502 -5.08 19.13 -3.17
N PRO A 503 -4.71 18.61 -4.36
CA PRO A 503 -5.30 19.06 -5.61
C PRO A 503 -6.62 18.35 -5.92
N LEU A 504 -7.61 19.13 -6.30
CA LEU A 504 -8.95 18.70 -6.69
C LEU A 504 -9.16 19.00 -8.17
N ASN A 505 -9.07 17.98 -9.02
CA ASN A 505 -9.36 18.13 -10.45
C ASN A 505 -10.87 18.28 -10.73
N ASP A 506 -11.71 18.00 -9.73
CA ASP A 506 -13.15 18.20 -9.77
C ASP A 506 -13.66 18.60 -8.38
N VAL A 507 -14.40 19.71 -8.30
CA VAL A 507 -15.06 20.20 -7.07
C VAL A 507 -16.08 19.21 -6.51
N ASN A 508 -16.60 18.29 -7.34
CA ASN A 508 -17.50 17.22 -6.89
C ASN A 508 -16.86 16.31 -5.83
N ALA A 509 -15.54 16.30 -5.69
CA ALA A 509 -14.85 15.62 -4.59
C ALA A 509 -15.42 16.02 -3.21
N PHE A 510 -15.85 17.26 -3.02
CA PHE A 510 -16.49 17.72 -1.78
C PHE A 510 -17.89 17.14 -1.53
N ASN A 511 -18.58 16.70 -2.59
CA ASN A 511 -19.90 16.07 -2.47
C ASN A 511 -19.79 14.58 -2.12
N LEU A 512 -18.67 13.95 -2.51
CA LEU A 512 -18.40 12.52 -2.33
C LEU A 512 -17.79 12.20 -0.95
N GLY A 513 -17.15 13.18 -0.32
CA GLY A 513 -16.53 13.04 0.99
C GLY A 513 -15.82 14.32 1.42
N ASN A 514 -14.97 14.24 2.44
CA ASN A 514 -14.12 15.34 2.86
C ASN A 514 -12.71 15.18 2.25
N PRO A 515 -12.41 15.81 1.10
CA PRO A 515 -11.10 15.69 0.47
C PRO A 515 -9.98 16.39 1.25
N LEU A 516 -10.31 17.27 2.21
CA LEU A 516 -9.36 18.00 3.06
C LEU A 516 -8.95 17.21 4.32
N LYS A 517 -9.51 16.01 4.55
CA LYS A 517 -9.18 15.20 5.73
C LYS A 517 -7.68 14.91 5.80
N GLY A 518 -6.99 15.37 6.84
CA GLY A 518 -5.55 15.16 7.00
C GLY A 518 -4.65 16.21 6.35
N LEU A 519 -5.23 17.20 5.66
CA LEU A 519 -4.49 18.38 5.20
C LEU A 519 -4.02 19.17 6.42
N GLN A 520 -2.70 19.37 6.51
CA GLN A 520 -2.08 20.04 7.64
C GLN A 520 -2.50 21.52 7.72
N PRO A 521 -2.55 22.09 8.94
CA PRO A 521 -2.74 23.53 9.11
C PRO A 521 -1.70 24.34 8.30
N GLY A 522 -2.15 25.38 7.60
CA GLY A 522 -1.31 26.15 6.68
C GLY A 522 -1.03 25.47 5.33
N GLY A 523 -1.52 24.24 5.13
CA GLY A 523 -1.40 23.50 3.88
C GLY A 523 -2.15 24.16 2.72
N VAL A 524 -2.00 23.57 1.53
CA VAL A 524 -2.51 24.14 0.28
C VAL A 524 -3.52 23.19 -0.37
N THR A 525 -4.62 23.72 -0.88
CA THR A 525 -5.51 22.97 -1.78
C THR A 525 -5.60 23.67 -3.12
N PHE A 526 -5.60 22.89 -4.20
CA PHE A 526 -5.89 23.39 -5.55
C PHE A 526 -7.31 22.99 -5.96
N VAL A 527 -8.06 23.92 -6.54
CA VAL A 527 -9.43 23.71 -7.01
C VAL A 527 -9.51 24.01 -8.51
N GLN A 528 -9.84 22.99 -9.30
CA GLN A 528 -10.22 23.19 -10.70
C GLN A 528 -11.50 24.04 -10.79
N SER A 529 -11.40 25.24 -11.37
CA SER A 529 -12.53 26.17 -11.46
C SER A 529 -12.51 26.97 -12.76
N ARG A 530 -13.69 27.18 -13.36
CA ARG A 530 -13.88 28.03 -14.54
C ARG A 530 -14.03 29.51 -14.19
N HIS A 531 -14.25 29.83 -12.91
CA HIS A 531 -14.42 31.19 -12.43
C HIS A 531 -13.07 31.88 -12.28
N GLN A 532 -13.00 33.15 -12.69
CA GLN A 532 -11.81 33.99 -12.51
C GLN A 532 -11.86 34.81 -11.22
N ASN A 533 -13.07 35.20 -10.78
CA ASN A 533 -13.26 35.98 -9.56
C ASN A 533 -13.13 35.07 -8.31
N PRO A 534 -12.23 35.40 -7.35
CA PRO A 534 -12.05 34.61 -6.13
C PRO A 534 -13.33 34.36 -5.33
N SER A 535 -14.26 35.34 -5.30
CA SER A 535 -15.51 35.20 -4.54
C SER A 535 -16.43 34.13 -5.10
N ASP A 536 -16.49 33.98 -6.43
CA ASP A 536 -17.31 32.95 -7.08
C ASP A 536 -16.74 31.55 -6.82
N VAL A 537 -15.40 31.42 -6.85
CA VAL A 537 -14.72 30.16 -6.51
C VAL A 537 -15.02 29.79 -5.05
N TRP A 538 -14.92 30.77 -4.14
CA TRP A 538 -15.20 30.57 -2.73
C TRP A 538 -16.65 30.20 -2.46
N ALA A 539 -17.61 30.80 -3.16
CA ALA A 539 -19.04 30.49 -3.03
C ALA A 539 -19.38 29.05 -3.44
N ASN A 540 -18.64 28.49 -4.41
CA ASN A 540 -18.84 27.12 -4.89
C ASN A 540 -18.25 26.04 -3.95
N ILE A 541 -17.43 26.41 -2.97
CA ILE A 541 -16.92 25.46 -1.98
C ILE A 541 -17.99 25.24 -0.89
N PRO A 542 -18.38 23.99 -0.57
CA PRO A 542 -19.39 23.74 0.45
C PRO A 542 -19.01 24.29 1.83
N GLU A 543 -20.00 24.76 2.58
CA GLU A 543 -19.78 25.48 3.85
C GLU A 543 -18.95 24.68 4.86
N TYR A 544 -19.14 23.36 4.97
CA TYR A 544 -18.32 22.53 5.86
C TYR A 544 -16.83 22.60 5.50
N ALA A 545 -16.50 22.63 4.21
CA ALA A 545 -15.12 22.72 3.72
C ALA A 545 -14.59 24.15 3.90
N ARG A 546 -15.40 25.18 3.68
CA ARG A 546 -15.05 26.58 3.97
C ARG A 546 -14.66 26.77 5.44
N ARG A 547 -15.40 26.15 6.37
CA ARG A 547 -15.07 26.14 7.81
C ARG A 547 -13.72 25.51 8.09
N ILE A 548 -13.44 24.34 7.50
CA ILE A 548 -12.13 23.67 7.64
C ILE A 548 -11.00 24.56 7.10
N ILE A 549 -11.19 25.16 5.91
CA ILE A 549 -10.22 26.05 5.27
C ILE A 549 -9.90 27.26 6.15
N ARG A 550 -10.94 27.90 6.71
CA ARG A 550 -10.78 29.02 7.65
C ARG A 550 -10.02 28.60 8.89
N ARG A 551 -10.51 27.57 9.60
CA ARG A 551 -9.98 27.06 10.87
C ARG A 551 -8.50 26.67 10.76
N ASN A 552 -8.18 25.89 9.74
CA ASN A 552 -6.82 25.36 9.54
C ASN A 552 -5.92 26.32 8.75
N LYS A 553 -6.39 27.53 8.42
CA LYS A 553 -5.65 28.52 7.64
C LYS A 553 -5.11 27.96 6.30
N ILE A 554 -5.92 27.14 5.65
CA ILE A 554 -5.56 26.51 4.37
C ILE A 554 -5.54 27.58 3.27
N ARG A 555 -4.53 27.50 2.41
CA ARG A 555 -4.43 28.33 1.20
C ARG A 555 -5.19 27.66 0.05
N VAL A 556 -5.95 28.44 -0.71
CA VAL A 556 -6.79 27.92 -1.80
C VAL A 556 -6.28 28.47 -3.13
N LEU A 557 -5.65 27.61 -3.91
CA LEU A 557 -5.24 27.89 -5.28
C LEU A 557 -6.34 27.47 -6.24
N TYR A 558 -6.51 28.17 -7.36
CA TYR A 558 -7.48 27.81 -8.38
C TYR A 558 -7.02 28.21 -9.77
N LEU A 559 -7.47 27.46 -10.78
CA LEU A 559 -7.20 27.66 -12.19
C LEU A 559 -8.20 26.85 -13.04
N ASP A 560 -8.48 27.28 -14.28
CA ASP A 560 -9.19 26.44 -15.25
C ASP A 560 -8.21 25.57 -16.05
N ALA A 561 -7.66 24.54 -15.39
CA ALA A 561 -6.74 23.60 -16.01
C ALA A 561 -7.36 22.85 -17.20
N ALA A 562 -8.69 22.61 -17.19
CA ALA A 562 -9.42 22.00 -18.31
C ALA A 562 -9.50 22.91 -19.55
N ALA A 563 -9.68 24.23 -19.39
CA ALA A 563 -9.60 25.17 -20.50
C ALA A 563 -8.19 25.21 -21.09
N ILE A 564 -7.18 25.38 -20.24
CA ILE A 564 -5.76 25.40 -20.66
C ILE A 564 -5.41 24.10 -21.42
N ALA A 565 -5.78 22.94 -20.89
CA ALA A 565 -5.50 21.67 -21.52
C ALA A 565 -6.16 21.53 -22.90
N ARG A 566 -7.38 22.06 -23.09
CA ARG A 566 -8.05 22.08 -24.40
C ARG A 566 -7.39 23.02 -25.41
N GLU A 567 -6.89 24.16 -24.94
CA GLU A 567 -6.23 25.17 -25.78
C GLU A 567 -4.83 24.72 -26.23
N VAL A 568 -4.10 24.03 -25.35
CA VAL A 568 -2.70 23.64 -25.60
C VAL A 568 -2.58 22.28 -26.30
N ALA A 569 -3.52 21.35 -26.09
CA ALA A 569 -3.42 20.02 -26.67
C ALA A 569 -3.60 20.04 -28.20
N SER A 570 -2.56 19.65 -28.93
CA SER A 570 -2.62 19.44 -30.39
C SER A 570 -3.51 18.28 -30.82
N ALA A 571 -3.77 17.31 -29.94
CA ALA A 571 -4.58 16.13 -30.22
C ALA A 571 -5.85 16.05 -29.33
N PRO A 572 -7.03 15.71 -29.90
CA PRO A 572 -8.29 15.65 -29.14
C PRO A 572 -8.26 14.70 -27.94
N ASP A 573 -7.55 13.57 -28.03
CA ASP A 573 -7.49 12.57 -26.95
C ASP A 573 -6.56 12.98 -25.79
N LEU A 574 -5.75 14.02 -25.99
CA LEU A 574 -4.87 14.61 -24.98
C LEU A 574 -5.54 15.73 -24.19
N GLN A 575 -6.58 16.37 -24.72
CA GLN A 575 -7.26 17.51 -24.09
C GLN A 575 -7.70 17.23 -22.65
N VAL A 576 -8.15 16.01 -22.36
CA VAL A 576 -8.57 15.62 -21.01
C VAL A 576 -7.38 15.25 -20.13
N ARG A 577 -6.35 14.62 -20.69
CA ARG A 577 -5.18 14.11 -19.94
C ARG A 577 -4.18 15.21 -19.59
N MET A 578 -4.09 16.26 -20.41
CA MET A 578 -3.15 17.37 -20.21
C MET A 578 -3.50 18.25 -19.01
N GLN A 579 -4.71 18.13 -18.44
CA GLN A 579 -5.06 18.78 -17.17
C GLN A 579 -4.07 18.46 -16.06
N GLY A 580 -3.60 17.21 -16.00
CA GLY A 580 -2.60 16.83 -15.01
C GLY A 580 -1.22 17.46 -15.26
N ILE A 581 -0.88 17.80 -16.50
CA ILE A 581 0.38 18.51 -16.81
C ILE A 581 0.28 19.99 -16.42
N VAL A 582 -0.90 20.61 -16.56
CA VAL A 582 -1.16 21.93 -15.97
C VAL A 582 -1.03 21.86 -14.44
N LEU A 583 -1.57 20.80 -13.81
CA LEU A 583 -1.44 20.58 -12.37
C LEU A 583 0.01 20.44 -11.92
N LEU A 584 0.91 19.88 -12.73
CA LEU A 584 2.35 19.87 -12.43
C LEU A 584 2.89 21.30 -12.26
N GLY A 585 2.50 22.25 -13.12
CA GLY A 585 2.86 23.66 -12.96
C GLY A 585 2.34 24.26 -11.66
N VAL A 586 1.08 23.98 -11.34
CA VAL A 586 0.46 24.38 -10.06
C VAL A 586 1.18 23.77 -8.87
N PHE A 587 1.52 22.49 -8.94
CA PHE A 587 2.26 21.77 -7.90
C PHE A 587 3.61 22.43 -7.64
N LEU A 588 4.40 22.69 -8.69
CA LEU A 588 5.70 23.36 -8.57
C LEU A 588 5.56 24.75 -7.93
N ARG A 589 4.49 25.49 -8.26
CA ARG A 589 4.20 26.80 -7.65
C ARG A 589 3.78 26.69 -6.18
N ALA A 590 3.06 25.63 -5.81
CA ALA A 590 2.56 25.39 -4.46
C ALA A 590 3.65 24.88 -3.51
N THR A 591 4.64 24.15 -4.02
CA THR A 591 5.68 23.52 -3.21
C THR A 591 6.74 24.50 -2.69
N PRO A 592 7.37 24.21 -1.53
CA PRO A 592 8.43 25.06 -0.99
C PRO A 592 9.79 24.85 -1.67
N PHE A 593 9.95 23.81 -2.49
CA PHE A 593 11.25 23.32 -2.97
C PHE A 593 12.09 24.38 -3.70
N LEU A 594 11.46 25.26 -4.47
CA LEU A 594 12.15 26.35 -5.18
C LEU A 594 12.83 27.32 -4.22
N LYS A 595 12.14 27.70 -3.15
CA LYS A 595 12.65 28.62 -2.14
C LYS A 595 13.76 27.97 -1.33
N GLU A 596 13.60 26.69 -0.99
CA GLU A 596 14.57 25.94 -0.20
C GLU A 596 15.87 25.64 -0.96
N ARG A 597 15.78 25.41 -2.27
CA ARG A 597 16.94 25.09 -3.13
C ARG A 597 17.52 26.31 -3.87
N ALA A 598 16.96 27.50 -3.67
CA ALA A 598 17.38 28.75 -4.31
C ALA A 598 17.46 28.66 -5.85
N ILE A 599 16.53 27.94 -6.48
CA ILE A 599 16.46 27.76 -7.94
C ILE A 599 15.62 28.90 -8.54
N SER A 600 16.13 29.55 -9.59
CA SER A 600 15.38 30.58 -10.32
C SER A 600 14.26 30.00 -11.18
N GLU A 601 13.28 30.82 -11.57
CA GLU A 601 12.16 30.36 -12.42
C GLU A 601 12.64 29.92 -13.82
N GLU A 602 13.72 30.51 -14.33
CA GLU A 602 14.33 30.11 -15.61
C GLU A 602 14.98 28.72 -15.52
N GLU A 603 15.76 28.47 -14.46
CA GLU A 603 16.39 27.17 -14.20
C GLU A 603 15.34 26.08 -13.98
N LEU A 604 14.26 26.40 -13.26
CA LEU A 604 13.12 25.49 -13.08
C LEU A 604 12.55 25.06 -14.43
N MET A 605 12.21 26.02 -15.30
CA MET A 605 11.58 25.72 -16.58
C MET A 605 12.52 24.94 -17.52
N ALA A 606 13.82 25.23 -17.48
CA ALA A 606 14.83 24.45 -18.22
C ALA A 606 14.93 23.00 -17.69
N GLY A 607 14.89 22.80 -16.37
CA GLY A 607 14.89 21.48 -15.74
C GLY A 607 13.63 20.66 -16.05
N VAL A 608 12.47 21.31 -16.04
CA VAL A 608 11.19 20.72 -16.48
C VAL A 608 11.28 20.30 -17.95
N GLU A 609 11.76 21.17 -18.84
CA GLU A 609 11.90 20.85 -20.26
C GLU A 609 12.80 19.63 -20.48
N LYS A 610 13.96 19.57 -19.81
CA LYS A 610 14.87 18.41 -19.87
C LYS A 610 14.16 17.11 -19.48
N SER A 611 13.36 17.15 -18.42
CA SER A 611 12.61 15.99 -17.92
C SER A 611 11.47 15.58 -18.87
N LEU A 612 10.73 16.55 -19.41
CA LEU A 612 9.68 16.30 -20.41
C LEU A 612 10.27 15.73 -21.71
N ARG A 613 11.44 16.18 -22.14
CA ARG A 613 12.16 15.61 -23.31
C ARG A 613 12.57 14.17 -23.07
N LYS A 614 13.08 13.83 -21.88
CA LYS A 614 13.40 12.45 -21.48
C LYS A 614 12.16 11.54 -21.56
N TYR A 615 11.00 12.04 -21.13
CA TYR A 615 9.77 11.24 -21.03
C TYR A 615 8.96 11.18 -22.34
N PHE A 616 8.83 12.31 -23.05
CA PHE A 616 7.97 12.46 -24.22
C PHE A 616 8.72 12.66 -25.54
N GLY A 617 10.05 12.77 -25.55
CA GLY A 617 10.83 13.07 -26.76
C GLY A 617 10.62 12.06 -27.89
N LYS A 618 10.38 10.78 -27.57
CA LYS A 618 10.04 9.74 -28.56
C LYS A 618 8.68 9.96 -29.25
N ARG A 619 7.82 10.82 -28.70
CA ARG A 619 6.49 11.15 -29.25
C ARG A 619 6.49 12.39 -30.15
N GLY A 620 7.66 13.01 -30.36
CA GLY A 620 7.85 14.16 -31.25
C GLY A 620 7.92 15.51 -30.52
N GLU A 621 8.52 16.49 -31.19
CA GLU A 621 8.81 17.82 -30.62
C GLU A 621 7.54 18.59 -30.24
N GLN A 622 6.49 18.52 -31.06
CA GLN A 622 5.22 19.21 -30.78
C GLN A 622 4.63 18.76 -29.44
N VAL A 623 4.66 17.46 -29.15
CA VAL A 623 4.16 16.92 -27.87
C VAL A 623 4.96 17.48 -26.70
N VAL A 624 6.29 17.61 -26.83
CA VAL A 624 7.12 18.22 -25.79
C VAL A 624 6.74 19.68 -25.56
N GLN A 625 6.57 20.46 -26.63
CA GLN A 625 6.21 21.89 -26.54
C GLN A 625 4.81 22.11 -25.95
N ASP A 626 3.83 21.29 -26.31
CA ASP A 626 2.48 21.33 -25.74
C ASP A 626 2.56 21.07 -24.22
N ASN A 627 3.30 20.05 -23.79
CA ASN A 627 3.47 19.77 -22.36
C ASN A 627 4.19 20.91 -21.63
N LEU A 628 5.26 21.47 -22.20
CA LEU A 628 5.99 22.59 -21.60
C LEU A 628 5.12 23.84 -21.45
N THR A 629 4.31 24.14 -22.47
CA THR A 629 3.36 25.26 -22.44
C THR A 629 2.31 25.04 -21.36
N ALA A 630 1.77 23.84 -21.23
CA ALA A 630 0.81 23.50 -20.18
C ALA A 630 1.40 23.69 -18.77
N VAL A 631 2.66 23.26 -18.53
CA VAL A 631 3.34 23.48 -17.25
C VAL A 631 3.53 24.97 -16.96
N ARG A 632 4.01 25.75 -17.95
CA ARG A 632 4.22 27.20 -17.79
C ARG A 632 2.92 27.91 -17.42
N ARG A 633 1.84 27.64 -18.15
CA ARG A 633 0.53 28.24 -17.87
C ARG A 633 0.01 27.84 -16.48
N GLY A 634 0.16 26.56 -16.11
CA GLY A 634 -0.18 26.09 -14.76
C GLY A 634 0.60 26.80 -13.65
N TYR A 635 1.89 27.10 -13.88
CA TYR A 635 2.75 27.75 -12.89
C TYR A 635 2.49 29.27 -12.76
N PHE A 636 2.29 29.97 -13.89
CA PHE A 636 2.17 31.44 -13.92
C PHE A 636 0.72 31.95 -13.82
N GLU A 637 -0.26 31.20 -14.31
CA GLU A 637 -1.67 31.66 -14.34
C GLU A 637 -2.45 31.24 -13.08
N VAL A 638 -1.90 30.37 -12.22
CA VAL A 638 -2.59 29.94 -11.00
C VAL A 638 -2.79 31.11 -10.04
N LEU A 639 -4.03 31.25 -9.56
CA LEU A 639 -4.44 32.31 -8.64
C LEU A 639 -4.66 31.74 -7.24
N GLU A 640 -4.56 32.61 -6.23
CA GLU A 640 -4.85 32.29 -4.84
C GLU A 640 -6.06 33.11 -4.37
N ILE A 641 -7.03 32.49 -3.69
CA ILE A 641 -8.14 33.22 -3.09
C ILE A 641 -7.59 34.09 -1.95
N PRO A 642 -7.76 35.42 -2.01
CA PRO A 642 -7.25 36.31 -0.96
C PRO A 642 -7.84 35.97 0.40
N ARG A 643 -7.03 36.11 1.46
CA ARG A 643 -7.48 35.81 2.82
C ARG A 643 -8.69 36.65 3.23
N SER A 644 -8.77 37.90 2.77
CA SER A 644 -9.91 38.78 2.99
C SER A 644 -11.23 38.21 2.43
N VAL A 645 -11.20 37.49 1.31
CA VAL A 645 -12.39 36.83 0.72
C VAL A 645 -12.77 35.60 1.54
N ILE A 646 -11.78 34.81 1.96
CA ILE A 646 -12.01 33.64 2.81
C ILE A 646 -12.63 34.05 4.15
N GLU A 647 -12.17 35.16 4.72
CA GLU A 647 -12.61 35.67 6.04
C GLU A 647 -13.85 36.56 5.98
N GLN A 648 -14.30 36.98 4.78
CA GLN A 648 -15.59 37.65 4.63
C GLN A 648 -16.74 36.73 5.06
N GLU A 649 -17.57 37.24 5.97
CA GLU A 649 -18.69 36.53 6.56
C GLU A 649 -19.84 36.35 5.56
N GLU A 650 -20.25 35.11 5.35
CA GLU A 650 -21.66 34.76 5.23
C GLU A 650 -21.93 33.73 6.32
N ALA A 651 -22.09 34.23 7.54
CA ALA A 651 -22.49 33.41 8.66
C ALA A 651 -24.01 33.27 8.63
N ILE A 652 -24.53 32.16 8.09
CA ILE A 652 -25.72 31.57 8.69
C ILE A 652 -25.22 30.88 9.97
N THR A 653 -24.96 31.68 10.99
CA THR A 653 -24.80 31.19 12.36
C THR A 653 -26.18 31.00 12.93
N VAL A 654 -26.50 29.79 13.40
CA VAL A 654 -27.54 29.63 14.42
C VAL A 654 -27.04 30.44 15.60
N GLU A 655 -27.66 31.60 15.85
CA GLU A 655 -27.25 32.53 16.89
C GLU A 655 -27.58 31.90 18.24
N THR A 656 -26.61 31.18 18.81
CA THR A 656 -26.80 30.45 20.07
C THR A 656 -26.73 31.38 21.30
N GLN A 657 -26.50 32.69 21.13
CA GLN A 657 -26.43 33.69 22.21
C GLN A 657 -25.52 33.33 23.40
N GLY A 658 -24.49 32.50 23.18
CA GLY A 658 -23.62 32.01 24.26
C GLY A 658 -24.27 30.94 25.15
N MET A 659 -25.40 30.37 24.73
CA MET A 659 -26.03 29.23 25.38
C MET A 659 -25.10 28.02 25.40
N LEU A 660 -25.17 27.27 26.48
CA LEU A 660 -24.52 25.99 26.65
C LEU A 660 -25.49 24.87 26.28
N VAL A 661 -24.95 23.68 26.05
CA VAL A 661 -25.78 22.49 25.76
C VAL A 661 -26.85 22.27 26.83
N ARG A 662 -26.53 22.48 28.11
CA ARG A 662 -27.49 22.33 29.22
C ARG A 662 -28.70 23.25 29.13
N ASP A 663 -28.59 24.37 28.40
CA ASP A 663 -29.65 25.37 28.30
C ASP A 663 -30.72 24.97 27.26
N VAL A 664 -30.42 23.99 26.39
CA VAL A 664 -31.29 23.55 25.28
C VAL A 664 -31.57 22.06 25.29
N MET A 665 -30.67 21.23 25.82
CA MET A 665 -30.83 19.78 25.83
C MET A 665 -32.09 19.34 26.58
N HIS A 666 -32.65 18.20 26.18
CA HIS A 666 -33.59 17.48 27.03
C HIS A 666 -32.84 16.85 28.21
N SER A 667 -33.27 17.18 29.44
CA SER A 667 -32.66 16.67 30.67
C SER A 667 -33.21 15.29 31.00
N GLY A 668 -32.31 14.34 31.26
CA GLY A 668 -32.64 12.92 31.41
C GLY A 668 -32.54 12.15 30.10
N VAL A 669 -32.26 10.85 30.21
CA VAL A 669 -32.18 9.93 29.08
C VAL A 669 -33.15 8.78 29.29
N VAL A 670 -33.80 8.35 28.22
CA VAL A 670 -34.45 7.04 28.20
C VAL A 670 -33.37 6.04 27.87
N ALA A 671 -33.07 5.20 28.86
CA ALA A 671 -32.01 4.22 28.78
C ALA A 671 -32.54 2.79 28.86
N CYS A 672 -31.84 1.86 28.24
CA CYS A 672 -32.06 0.42 28.34
C CYS A 672 -30.73 -0.30 28.54
N HIS A 673 -30.78 -1.55 28.99
CA HIS A 673 -29.60 -2.42 29.05
C HIS A 673 -29.42 -3.21 27.76
N THR A 674 -28.21 -3.72 27.54
CA THR A 674 -27.84 -4.52 26.36
C THR A 674 -28.73 -5.74 26.13
N ASP A 675 -29.30 -6.29 27.20
CA ASP A 675 -30.18 -7.46 27.24
C ASP A 675 -31.69 -7.12 27.26
N THR A 676 -32.05 -5.84 27.07
CA THR A 676 -33.46 -5.41 27.09
C THR A 676 -34.21 -5.99 25.88
N PRO A 677 -35.37 -6.66 26.06
CA PRO A 677 -36.17 -7.15 24.94
C PRO A 677 -36.56 -6.03 23.96
N LEU A 678 -36.41 -6.30 22.65
CA LEU A 678 -36.60 -5.27 21.61
C LEU A 678 -38.03 -4.74 21.54
N ASP A 679 -39.04 -5.56 21.82
CA ASP A 679 -40.45 -5.16 21.91
C ASP A 679 -40.66 -4.09 23.00
N LYS A 680 -39.98 -4.23 24.15
CA LYS A 680 -39.98 -3.22 25.21
C LYS A 680 -39.27 -1.94 24.79
N LEU A 681 -38.17 -2.05 24.05
CA LEU A 681 -37.47 -0.88 23.50
C LEU A 681 -38.34 -0.12 22.49
N VAL A 682 -38.97 -0.81 21.54
CA VAL A 682 -39.87 -0.23 20.54
C VAL A 682 -41.09 0.39 21.22
N LYS A 683 -41.66 -0.28 22.22
CA LYS A 683 -42.76 0.27 23.01
C LYS A 683 -42.33 1.52 23.78
N ALA A 684 -41.14 1.53 24.40
CA ALA A 684 -40.61 2.72 25.08
C ALA A 684 -40.40 3.90 24.12
N MET A 685 -39.95 3.63 22.89
CA MET A 685 -39.85 4.66 21.84
C MET A 685 -41.21 5.23 21.45
N ALA A 686 -42.22 4.36 21.28
CA ALA A 686 -43.56 4.76 20.88
C ALA A 686 -44.31 5.51 22.00
N ASP A 687 -44.31 4.97 23.22
CA ASP A 687 -45.03 5.53 24.38
C ASP A 687 -44.47 6.91 24.77
N GLN A 688 -43.17 7.14 24.57
CA GLN A 688 -42.51 8.41 24.91
C GLN A 688 -42.28 9.33 23.71
N GLY A 689 -42.67 8.91 22.49
CA GLY A 689 -42.52 9.70 21.27
C GLY A 689 -41.06 10.02 20.90
N ILE A 690 -40.11 9.14 21.25
CA ILE A 690 -38.67 9.36 21.04
C ILE A 690 -38.10 8.50 19.90
N GLY A 691 -37.23 9.10 19.09
CA GLY A 691 -36.61 8.41 17.95
C GLY A 691 -35.31 7.65 18.25
N ALA A 692 -34.84 7.62 19.49
CA ALA A 692 -33.65 6.85 19.91
C ALA A 692 -33.67 6.57 21.42
N VAL A 693 -33.07 5.45 21.82
CA VAL A 693 -32.91 5.02 23.22
C VAL A 693 -31.42 4.79 23.48
N VAL A 694 -30.92 5.33 24.60
CA VAL A 694 -29.53 5.16 25.03
C VAL A 694 -29.36 3.75 25.61
N VAL A 695 -28.25 3.08 25.31
CA VAL A 695 -27.92 1.79 25.91
C VAL A 695 -26.84 2.01 26.97
N VAL A 696 -27.06 1.46 28.16
CA VAL A 696 -26.16 1.62 29.32
C VAL A 696 -25.79 0.28 29.95
N ASP A 697 -24.61 0.24 30.57
CA ASP A 697 -24.16 -0.90 31.37
C ASP A 697 -24.95 -1.03 32.70
N LYS A 698 -24.59 -2.02 33.52
CA LYS A 698 -25.23 -2.25 34.84
C LYS A 698 -25.02 -1.10 35.83
N ASN A 699 -24.02 -0.25 35.59
CA ASN A 699 -23.68 0.89 36.45
C ASN A 699 -24.26 2.22 35.91
N GLY A 700 -24.93 2.20 34.76
CA GLY A 700 -25.54 3.37 34.11
C GLY A 700 -24.60 4.18 33.21
N TYR A 701 -23.45 3.61 32.82
CA TYR A 701 -22.52 4.22 31.87
C TYR A 701 -22.89 3.90 30.42
N LEU A 702 -22.58 4.83 29.51
CA LEU A 702 -22.92 4.75 28.09
C LEU A 702 -22.23 3.56 27.39
N GLU A 703 -23.01 2.68 26.78
CA GLU A 703 -22.56 1.53 25.96
C GLU A 703 -22.95 1.67 24.48
N GLY A 704 -24.04 2.39 24.19
CA GLY A 704 -24.49 2.58 22.82
C GLY A 704 -25.76 3.42 22.67
N LEU A 705 -26.28 3.47 21.46
CA LEU A 705 -27.52 4.14 21.09
C LEU A 705 -28.26 3.32 20.04
N VAL A 706 -29.56 3.07 20.25
CA VAL A 706 -30.44 2.45 19.25
C VAL A 706 -31.40 3.50 18.72
N SER A 707 -31.38 3.77 17.41
CA SER A 707 -32.28 4.72 16.75
C SER A 707 -33.36 4.03 15.93
N SER A 708 -34.42 4.75 15.55
CA SER A 708 -35.46 4.25 14.64
C SER A 708 -34.88 3.75 13.30
N THR A 709 -33.78 4.35 12.83
CA THR A 709 -33.08 3.91 11.62
C THR A 709 -32.40 2.57 11.81
N ASP A 710 -31.87 2.28 13.00
CA ASP A 710 -31.22 1.00 13.31
C ASP A 710 -32.25 -0.13 13.36
N LEU A 711 -33.45 0.15 13.89
CA LEU A 711 -34.59 -0.77 13.85
C LEU A 711 -35.01 -1.10 12.41
N VAL A 712 -35.16 -0.08 11.56
CA VAL A 712 -35.53 -0.27 10.14
C VAL A 712 -34.43 -1.03 9.38
N LYS A 713 -33.15 -0.75 9.66
CA LYS A 713 -32.02 -1.49 9.08
C LYS A 713 -32.04 -2.96 9.52
N ALA A 714 -32.32 -3.24 10.78
CA ALA A 714 -32.42 -4.60 11.30
C ALA A 714 -33.56 -5.38 10.60
N GLU A 715 -34.70 -4.73 10.33
CA GLU A 715 -35.84 -5.33 9.63
C GLU A 715 -35.59 -5.52 8.12
N ALA A 716 -34.93 -4.56 7.47
CA ALA A 716 -34.59 -4.61 6.04
C ALA A 716 -33.46 -5.60 5.71
N SER A 717 -32.55 -5.85 6.65
CA SER A 717 -31.41 -6.78 6.53
C SER A 717 -31.87 -8.23 6.63
N SER A 718 -32.48 -8.72 5.56
CA SER A 718 -33.36 -9.88 5.54
C SER A 718 -32.70 -11.28 5.56
N ARG A 719 -31.47 -11.45 6.11
CA ARG A 719 -30.86 -12.79 6.29
C ARG A 719 -30.15 -13.06 7.63
N GLU A 720 -29.44 -12.10 8.23
CA GLU A 720 -28.65 -12.35 9.46
C GLU A 720 -29.47 -12.29 10.74
N PHE A 721 -30.52 -11.47 10.79
CA PHE A 721 -31.32 -11.28 12.02
C PHE A 721 -32.53 -12.20 12.14
N LYS A 722 -32.92 -12.92 11.08
CA LYS A 722 -34.07 -13.85 11.07
C LYS A 722 -33.78 -15.19 11.78
N THR A 723 -32.52 -15.53 12.03
CA THR A 723 -32.10 -16.78 12.69
C THR A 723 -31.88 -16.62 14.19
N LEU A 724 -31.88 -15.40 14.72
CA LEU A 724 -31.73 -15.13 16.15
C LEU A 724 -33.11 -15.21 16.83
N PRO A 725 -33.28 -16.04 17.88
CA PRO A 725 -34.57 -16.23 18.54
C PRO A 725 -35.08 -14.97 19.26
N ASN A 726 -34.21 -13.98 19.52
CA ASN A 726 -34.56 -12.63 19.98
C ASN A 726 -33.45 -11.65 19.59
N ILE A 727 -33.78 -10.57 18.86
CA ILE A 727 -32.85 -9.46 18.60
C ILE A 727 -32.76 -8.62 19.88
N LEU A 728 -31.56 -8.30 20.33
CA LEU A 728 -31.28 -7.47 21.51
C LEU A 728 -30.62 -6.15 21.08
N PRO A 729 -30.70 -5.08 21.91
CA PRO A 729 -30.03 -3.80 21.64
C PRO A 729 -28.56 -3.95 21.29
N GLU A 730 -27.82 -4.84 21.96
CA GLU A 730 -26.40 -5.06 21.68
C GLU A 730 -26.07 -5.53 20.26
N HIS A 731 -27.03 -6.14 19.56
CA HIS A 731 -26.88 -6.62 18.19
C HIS A 731 -27.05 -5.50 17.15
N ILE A 732 -27.77 -4.42 17.49
CA ILE A 732 -28.18 -3.39 16.53
C ILE A 732 -27.76 -1.96 16.92
N MET A 733 -27.24 -1.76 18.13
CA MET A 733 -26.88 -0.43 18.63
C MET A 733 -25.61 0.13 17.97
N THR A 734 -25.59 1.45 17.82
CA THR A 734 -24.36 2.19 17.52
C THR A 734 -23.52 2.30 18.78
N ARG A 735 -22.34 1.66 18.82
CA ARG A 735 -21.42 1.67 19.98
C ARG A 735 -20.57 2.94 20.07
N GLN A 736 -20.09 3.44 18.93
CA GLN A 736 -19.36 4.72 18.88
C GLN A 736 -20.35 5.89 18.82
N VAL A 737 -20.95 6.21 19.97
CA VAL A 737 -21.88 7.32 20.10
C VAL A 737 -21.10 8.63 20.15
N ILE A 738 -21.43 9.58 19.28
CA ILE A 738 -20.87 10.94 19.36
C ILE A 738 -21.53 11.67 20.52
N THR A 739 -20.71 12.15 21.47
CA THR A 739 -21.17 12.78 22.70
C THR A 739 -20.77 14.25 22.81
N THR A 740 -21.47 14.96 23.70
CA THR A 740 -21.17 16.34 24.12
C THR A 740 -21.33 16.45 25.64
N THR A 741 -20.91 17.55 26.24
CA THR A 741 -21.05 17.76 27.70
C THR A 741 -21.99 18.92 28.00
N PRO A 742 -22.66 18.96 29.18
CA PRO A 742 -23.61 20.03 29.51
C PRO A 742 -22.99 21.44 29.50
N GLY A 743 -21.69 21.55 29.76
CA GLY A 743 -20.94 22.81 29.77
C GLY A 743 -20.31 23.19 28.43
N GLU A 744 -20.51 22.39 27.37
CA GLU A 744 -20.00 22.69 26.05
C GLU A 744 -20.84 23.81 25.40
N PRO A 745 -20.22 24.76 24.66
CA PRO A 745 -20.97 25.76 23.91
C PRO A 745 -21.93 25.10 22.91
N LEU A 746 -23.16 25.60 22.84
CA LEU A 746 -24.18 25.03 21.95
C LEU A 746 -23.74 25.08 20.48
N SER A 747 -22.97 26.10 20.08
CA SER A 747 -22.36 26.20 18.75
C SER A 747 -21.48 25.00 18.40
N ASP A 748 -20.71 24.49 19.37
CA ASP A 748 -19.78 23.37 19.17
C ASP A 748 -20.55 22.04 19.08
N ALA A 749 -21.60 21.89 19.88
CA ALA A 749 -22.52 20.76 19.77
C ALA A 749 -23.28 20.75 18.43
N VAL A 750 -23.73 21.90 17.94
CA VAL A 750 -24.31 22.04 16.59
C VAL A 750 -23.31 21.64 15.51
N ASN A 751 -22.04 22.05 15.64
CA ASN A 751 -20.99 21.64 14.71
C ASN A 751 -20.77 20.12 14.71
N LYS A 752 -20.76 19.48 15.89
CA LYS A 752 -20.66 18.02 15.99
C LYS A 752 -21.82 17.31 15.27
N LEU A 753 -23.05 17.84 15.35
CA LEU A 753 -24.20 17.30 14.59
C LEU A 753 -23.98 17.39 13.07
N ILE A 754 -23.51 18.54 12.58
CA ILE A 754 -23.28 18.80 11.14
C ILE A 754 -22.11 17.98 10.59
N GLU A 755 -20.95 18.02 11.26
CA GLU A 755 -19.72 17.35 10.83
C GLU A 755 -19.90 15.83 10.74
N ASN A 756 -20.67 15.24 11.68
CA ASN A 756 -20.92 13.81 11.73
C ASN A 756 -22.20 13.38 10.98
N ARG A 757 -22.98 14.33 10.42
CA ARG A 757 -24.27 14.09 9.74
C ARG A 757 -25.25 13.28 10.59
N ILE A 758 -25.37 13.62 11.87
CA ILE A 758 -26.26 12.96 12.84
C ILE A 758 -27.33 13.92 13.36
N HIS A 759 -28.48 13.39 13.75
CA HIS A 759 -29.63 14.19 14.18
C HIS A 759 -29.70 14.44 15.69
N ARG A 760 -28.81 13.82 16.47
CA ARG A 760 -28.80 13.93 17.93
C ARG A 760 -27.42 13.66 18.51
N LEU A 761 -27.13 14.27 19.65
CA LEU A 761 -25.98 14.00 20.49
C LEU A 761 -26.46 13.49 21.85
N VAL A 762 -25.76 12.48 22.38
CA VAL A 762 -25.94 12.08 23.78
C VAL A 762 -25.08 13.02 24.64
N VAL A 763 -25.72 13.70 25.57
CA VAL A 763 -25.04 14.59 26.52
C VAL A 763 -24.57 13.74 27.69
N VAL A 764 -23.27 13.73 27.95
CA VAL A 764 -22.64 12.91 28.98
C VAL A 764 -21.87 13.75 29.99
N GLN A 765 -21.78 13.25 31.22
CA GLN A 765 -20.94 13.78 32.28
C GLN A 765 -19.83 12.76 32.58
N PRO A 766 -18.54 13.15 32.54
CA PRO A 766 -17.45 12.26 32.92
C PRO A 766 -17.49 11.92 34.42
N GLU A 767 -17.44 10.64 34.76
CA GLU A 767 -17.43 10.13 36.14
C GLU A 767 -16.47 8.92 36.22
N ASN A 768 -15.40 9.01 37.02
CA ASN A 768 -14.41 7.93 37.24
C ASN A 768 -13.82 7.28 35.96
N GLY A 769 -13.59 8.06 34.90
CA GLY A 769 -13.06 7.56 33.63
C GLY A 769 -14.12 6.96 32.69
N HIS A 770 -15.39 6.95 33.10
CA HIS A 770 -16.54 6.51 32.29
C HIS A 770 -17.47 7.69 31.95
N GLN A 771 -18.35 7.49 30.96
CA GLN A 771 -19.30 8.52 30.51
C GLN A 771 -20.71 8.18 30.98
N ARG A 772 -21.29 9.05 31.82
CA ARG A 772 -22.67 8.90 32.29
C ARG A 772 -23.61 9.76 31.44
N PRO A 773 -24.62 9.18 30.77
CA PRO A 773 -25.59 9.98 30.01
C PRO A 773 -26.47 10.80 30.95
N VAL A 774 -26.62 12.09 30.65
CA VAL A 774 -27.41 13.06 31.45
C VAL A 774 -28.46 13.81 30.63
N GLY A 775 -28.41 13.74 29.30
CA GLY A 775 -29.42 14.33 28.42
C GLY A 775 -29.23 13.97 26.94
N ILE A 776 -30.12 14.49 26.10
CA ILE A 776 -30.02 14.40 24.63
C ILE A 776 -30.19 15.80 24.04
N LEU A 777 -29.34 16.16 23.07
CA LEU A 777 -29.52 17.35 22.23
C LEU A 777 -29.87 16.90 20.81
N SER A 778 -31.06 17.22 20.32
CA SER A 778 -31.54 16.86 18.99
C SER A 778 -31.71 18.06 18.06
N VAL A 779 -31.80 17.81 16.76
CA VAL A 779 -32.14 18.85 15.76
C VAL A 779 -33.51 19.48 16.04
N THR A 780 -34.44 18.74 16.65
CA THR A 780 -35.75 19.27 17.06
C THR A 780 -35.63 20.28 18.20
N ASP A 781 -34.72 20.05 19.15
CA ASP A 781 -34.46 20.99 20.25
C ASP A 781 -33.83 22.28 19.71
N LEU A 782 -32.94 22.15 18.71
CA LEU A 782 -32.35 23.29 18.01
C LEU A 782 -33.37 24.06 17.16
N ALA A 783 -34.37 23.39 16.60
CA ALA A 783 -35.42 24.00 15.78
C ALA A 783 -36.39 24.87 16.60
N GLN A 784 -36.37 24.79 17.93
CA GLN A 784 -37.16 25.63 18.83
C GLN A 784 -36.48 26.97 19.15
N LEU A 785 -35.23 27.17 18.70
CA LEU A 785 -34.53 28.44 18.86
C LEU A 785 -35.11 29.50 17.90
N PRO A 786 -35.22 30.77 18.33
CA PRO A 786 -35.75 31.84 17.49
C PRO A 786 -34.90 32.04 16.22
N ILE A 787 -35.53 32.01 15.06
CA ILE A 787 -34.91 32.30 13.75
C ILE A 787 -35.12 33.77 13.43
N ARG A 788 -34.04 34.54 13.16
CA ARG A 788 -34.14 35.86 12.51
C ARG A 788 -33.70 35.75 11.05
N SER A 789 -34.49 36.38 10.19
CA SER A 789 -34.27 36.56 8.75
C SER A 789 -33.17 37.56 8.44
#